data_AF-A0A2U2I5G4-F1
#
_entry.id   AF-A0A2U2I5G4-F1
#
_cell.length_a   1.000
_cell.length_b   1.000
_cell.length_c   1.000
_cell.angle_alpha   90.00
_cell.angle_beta   90.00
_cell.angle_gamma   90.00
#
_symmetry.space_group_name_H-M   'P 1'
#
loop_
_entity.id
_entity.type
_entity.pdbx_description
1 polymer ?
#
loop_
_entity_poly.entity_id
_entity_poly.type
_entity_poly.pdbx_seq_one_letter_code
_entity_poly.pdbx_strand_id
1 'polypeptide(L)'
;MAEQIMMPLKQQATEAEMGVPKQPAALQADADRAEAWTVGRVEKDTLARALDGASQAQLNRVYAVLADMEPLSAANPFWQRNELPQDVGALADKIDAAKERVTVRQADAVVAASRLDLVTGVAFGRERSGDGDTFDRDAEENLGFTLPHNWTGRVQVQGNIKRDIDGEMIVLPAAHRGEKPDFWGVYAQLDDGHQEHLADRPTEQQADELAERLAVIDARSTISEHEKAAKLARVNEDRVRRNPDSTDEDISAAKEARKNAEFAATTNDADLQRRIEFEERQRTLLQQAPADARRDAPKTLLTVPYKEKEEVKALGAKWDRKDQSWYVPQHLDAAPFAKWAQQPAQMLAGESLEPATALDKPAVSKAVEGRVYLAVTYRDRTEAKGAGAEWDKAAKSWYAGPHADMAKLDKWKPENVPTHQGPAMAPREEFAAALASIGCVVPAGGDHPIMDGEKHRISVEGEKFSKNSGSGFYVGHLDGYPAGFMKNNKTGAELTWKAKGYTLDPEQKALLASQAAEKLQQREAELSKLQEQAAKRVGKELGKLVQVTVATPYMQAKGIVPHAGALTDKDGKKTYLPATDVDGKQWTTQYIKEDGTKRFAKDSRKEGCFHVVGGMDELAKAPAIVIGEGYATAAQLKQSLGFPTVSAFDSGNLAAVAQALHQKFPDKPVVIAGDDDRHLELTQGANPGRSKAAEAANLVGGKLMMPIFAPGENSYPADLATITPDLYREHQRTGKVLDDEQLAALKQMKQFTDFNDLANKSALGSEGIDRQVRSLVESVIGKHQASLSVQQQEQVQEQQQELDRGEKVQQVQNETPKRRRSAKVA
;
A
#
# COMPACT_ATOMS: atom_id res chain seq x y z
N MET A 1 35.71 49.54 -36.96
CA MET A 1 34.79 50.03 -35.92
C MET A 1 34.17 48.78 -35.32
N ALA A 2 34.59 48.26 -34.17
CA ALA A 2 34.96 48.91 -32.91
C ALA A 2 33.80 49.75 -32.34
N GLU A 3 33.45 49.71 -31.06
CA GLU A 3 33.91 48.92 -29.90
C GLU A 3 32.88 49.14 -28.76
N GLN A 4 32.44 48.08 -28.05
CA GLN A 4 31.55 48.04 -26.85
C GLN A 4 30.83 46.68 -26.88
N ILE A 5 31.23 45.58 -26.22
CA ILE A 5 31.93 45.29 -24.95
C ILE A 5 31.02 45.41 -23.70
N MET A 6 30.61 44.22 -23.23
CA MET A 6 30.20 43.79 -21.88
C MET A 6 28.89 44.25 -21.19
N MET A 7 28.25 43.20 -20.64
CA MET A 7 27.33 43.05 -19.49
C MET A 7 27.67 43.86 -18.21
N PRO A 8 26.86 43.83 -17.11
CA PRO A 8 25.53 43.23 -16.88
C PRO A 8 24.52 44.09 -16.04
N LEU A 9 23.34 43.50 -15.76
CA LEU A 9 22.39 43.74 -14.65
C LEU A 9 22.55 45.00 -13.74
N LYS A 10 21.51 45.87 -13.71
CA LYS A 10 20.79 46.27 -12.47
C LYS A 10 19.56 47.18 -12.70
N GLN A 11 18.61 47.10 -11.75
CA GLN A 11 17.65 48.14 -11.30
C GLN A 11 16.63 48.77 -12.29
N GLN A 12 15.36 48.33 -12.16
CA GLN A 12 14.12 49.11 -11.91
C GLN A 12 12.93 48.13 -12.04
N ALA A 13 12.06 47.83 -11.06
CA ALA A 13 11.63 48.46 -9.80
C ALA A 13 10.66 49.65 -9.94
N THR A 14 9.64 49.67 -9.07
CA THR A 14 8.43 50.55 -9.05
C THR A 14 7.44 50.32 -10.21
N GLU A 15 6.11 50.30 -10.03
CA GLU A 15 5.29 50.34 -8.80
C GLU A 15 3.87 49.78 -9.06
N ALA A 16 3.38 48.85 -8.21
CA ALA A 16 1.96 48.52 -8.02
C ALA A 16 1.78 47.49 -6.87
N GLU A 17 1.35 47.94 -5.69
CA GLU A 17 0.97 47.08 -4.55
C GLU A 17 -0.44 46.45 -4.79
N MET A 18 -0.94 45.43 -4.09
CA MET A 18 -0.76 45.04 -2.68
C MET A 18 -0.82 43.50 -2.52
N GLY A 19 -0.21 42.89 -1.49
CA GLY A 19 0.63 43.48 -0.44
C GLY A 19 1.27 42.39 0.44
N VAL A 20 2.45 42.66 0.98
CA VAL A 20 3.26 41.70 1.76
C VAL A 20 3.60 42.30 3.14
N PRO A 21 3.36 41.59 4.27
CA PRO A 21 3.64 42.12 5.60
C PRO A 21 5.15 42.10 5.93
N LYS A 22 5.75 43.29 5.92
CA LYS A 22 6.97 43.73 6.64
C LYS A 22 7.89 42.64 7.23
N GLN A 23 8.98 42.33 6.52
CA GLN A 23 9.97 41.31 6.89
C GLN A 23 10.67 41.42 8.28
N PRO A 24 11.00 42.57 8.88
CA PRO A 24 11.78 42.58 10.13
C PRO A 24 11.02 41.98 11.33
N ALA A 25 9.69 42.14 11.39
CA ALA A 25 8.87 41.58 12.46
C ALA A 25 8.76 40.05 12.37
N ALA A 26 8.75 39.48 11.16
CA ALA A 26 8.73 38.03 10.95
C ALA A 26 10.06 37.40 11.38
N LEU A 27 11.19 38.02 11.03
CA LEU A 27 12.53 37.55 11.42
C LEU A 27 12.73 37.57 12.94
N GLN A 28 12.27 38.63 13.63
CA GLN A 28 12.31 38.69 15.09
C GLN A 28 11.42 37.59 15.70
N ALA A 29 10.18 37.46 15.25
CA ALA A 29 9.25 36.45 15.77
C ALA A 29 9.76 35.01 15.59
N ASP A 30 10.48 34.70 14.51
CA ASP A 30 11.10 33.38 14.32
C ASP A 30 12.37 33.17 15.18
N ALA A 31 13.09 34.24 15.52
CA ALA A 31 14.17 34.19 16.52
C ALA A 31 13.61 33.94 17.93
N ASP A 32 12.61 34.73 18.35
CA ASP A 32 11.94 34.60 19.66
C ASP A 32 11.34 33.19 19.85
N ARG A 33 10.79 32.61 18.77
CA ARG A 33 10.29 31.22 18.75
C ARG A 33 11.40 30.18 18.85
N ALA A 34 12.56 30.40 18.23
CA ALA A 34 13.71 29.50 18.34
C ALA A 34 14.35 29.54 19.74
N GLU A 35 14.40 30.73 20.34
CA GLU A 35 14.83 30.97 21.72
C GLU A 35 13.98 30.18 22.72
N ALA A 36 12.67 30.47 22.77
CA ALA A 36 11.73 29.80 23.68
C ALA A 36 11.62 28.28 23.45
N TRP A 37 11.75 27.81 22.20
CA TRP A 37 11.76 26.38 21.89
C TRP A 37 13.03 25.69 22.42
N THR A 38 14.19 26.32 22.30
CA THR A 38 15.47 25.73 22.73
C THR A 38 15.56 25.66 24.25
N VAL A 39 15.24 26.75 24.95
CA VAL A 39 15.14 26.79 26.43
C VAL A 39 14.27 25.63 26.94
N GLY A 40 13.01 25.58 26.48
CA GLY A 40 12.04 24.57 26.89
C GLY A 40 12.33 23.13 26.44
N ARG A 41 13.41 22.89 25.66
CA ARG A 41 13.94 21.57 25.28
C ARG A 41 15.15 21.16 26.10
N VAL A 42 16.03 22.11 26.45
CA VAL A 42 17.18 21.91 27.34
C VAL A 42 16.71 21.62 28.77
N GLU A 43 15.76 22.40 29.29
CA GLU A 43 15.16 22.20 30.62
C GLU A 43 14.68 20.76 30.85
N LYS A 44 13.99 20.22 29.83
CA LYS A 44 13.26 18.94 29.86
C LYS A 44 14.10 17.74 29.36
N ASP A 45 15.38 17.96 29.04
CA ASP A 45 16.27 17.03 28.35
C ASP A 45 15.63 16.24 27.19
N THR A 46 14.81 16.90 26.38
CA THR A 46 14.21 16.31 25.17
C THR A 46 14.87 16.80 23.88
N LEU A 47 16.03 17.46 24.00
CA LEU A 47 16.72 18.08 22.88
C LEU A 47 17.24 17.04 21.87
N ALA A 48 17.91 15.96 22.32
CA ALA A 48 18.50 14.95 21.44
C ALA A 48 17.49 14.41 20.39
N ARG A 49 16.33 13.91 20.86
CA ARG A 49 15.21 13.47 20.01
C ARG A 49 14.68 14.54 19.06
N ALA A 50 14.76 15.82 19.46
CA ALA A 50 14.29 16.94 18.66
C ALA A 50 15.30 17.38 17.57
N LEU A 51 16.59 17.07 17.75
CA LEU A 51 17.66 17.38 16.78
C LEU A 51 17.75 16.35 15.66
N ASP A 52 17.41 15.08 15.90
CA ASP A 52 17.52 14.00 14.90
C ASP A 52 16.75 14.28 13.59
N GLY A 53 15.62 15.00 13.69
CA GLY A 53 14.81 15.43 12.54
C GLY A 53 15.07 16.87 12.05
N ALA A 54 16.07 17.57 12.60
CA ALA A 54 16.32 18.98 12.27
C ALA A 54 17.11 19.15 10.97
N SER A 55 16.75 20.16 10.18
CA SER A 55 17.56 20.63 9.04
C SER A 55 18.81 21.38 9.53
N GLN A 56 19.85 21.51 8.70
CA GLN A 56 21.08 22.22 9.07
C GLN A 56 20.80 23.68 9.47
N ALA A 57 19.83 24.34 8.83
CA ALA A 57 19.39 25.69 9.21
C ALA A 57 18.69 25.75 10.58
N GLN A 58 18.06 24.66 11.04
CA GLN A 58 17.51 24.56 12.40
C GLN A 58 18.62 24.25 13.41
N LEU A 59 19.52 23.31 13.11
CA LEU A 59 20.67 22.99 13.96
C LEU A 59 21.54 24.23 14.22
N ASN A 60 21.86 25.00 13.18
CA ASN A 60 22.63 26.24 13.30
C ASN A 60 21.90 27.30 14.16
N ARG A 61 20.56 27.39 14.10
CA ARG A 61 19.78 28.29 14.97
C ARG A 61 19.77 27.84 16.43
N VAL A 62 19.65 26.53 16.69
CA VAL A 62 19.75 25.98 18.05
C VAL A 62 21.16 26.20 18.61
N TYR A 63 22.21 25.99 17.81
CA TYR A 63 23.59 26.27 18.22
C TYR A 63 23.80 27.75 18.57
N ALA A 64 23.28 28.67 17.75
CA ALA A 64 23.35 30.11 18.04
C ALA A 64 22.65 30.47 19.36
N VAL A 65 21.45 29.95 19.60
CA VAL A 65 20.72 30.16 20.87
C VAL A 65 21.47 29.58 22.08
N LEU A 66 22.11 28.41 21.93
CA LEU A 66 22.95 27.82 22.98
C LEU A 66 24.25 28.60 23.23
N ALA A 67 24.72 29.40 22.27
CA ALA A 67 25.83 30.33 22.44
C ALA A 67 25.38 31.66 23.07
N ASP A 68 24.22 32.19 22.69
CA ASP A 68 23.63 33.41 23.27
C ASP A 68 23.28 33.25 24.76
N MET A 69 23.09 32.00 25.23
CA MET A 69 22.98 31.67 26.66
C MET A 69 24.25 31.99 27.47
N GLU A 70 25.40 32.24 26.84
CA GLU A 70 26.66 32.51 27.55
C GLU A 70 27.07 33.98 27.59
N PRO A 71 27.62 34.46 28.73
CA PRO A 71 27.79 33.73 29.98
C PRO A 71 26.46 33.55 30.74
N LEU A 72 26.39 32.51 31.58
CA LEU A 72 25.27 32.28 32.51
C LEU A 72 25.28 33.33 33.64
N SER A 73 24.70 34.50 33.35
CA SER A 73 24.69 35.65 34.26
C SER A 73 23.47 36.54 34.00
N ALA A 74 22.93 37.15 35.06
CA ALA A 74 21.90 38.18 34.93
C ALA A 74 22.35 39.44 34.16
N ALA A 75 23.66 39.60 33.90
CA ALA A 75 24.21 40.63 33.02
C ALA A 75 24.08 40.29 31.52
N ASN A 76 23.80 39.04 31.15
CA ASN A 76 23.61 38.62 29.77
C ASN A 76 22.20 39.05 29.28
N PRO A 77 22.09 39.76 28.14
CA PRO A 77 20.81 40.12 27.53
C PRO A 77 19.83 38.96 27.29
N PHE A 78 20.32 37.72 27.13
CA PHE A 78 19.49 36.52 26.99
C PHE A 78 18.71 36.19 28.27
N TRP A 79 19.41 36.16 29.42
CA TRP A 79 18.81 35.83 30.71
C TRP A 79 17.98 36.97 31.31
N GLN A 80 18.17 38.19 30.81
CA GLN A 80 17.27 39.33 31.08
C GLN A 80 15.90 39.18 30.41
N ARG A 81 15.75 38.30 29.40
CA ARG A 81 14.45 38.00 28.74
C ARG A 81 13.77 36.76 29.31
N ASN A 82 14.54 35.75 29.68
CA ASN A 82 14.02 34.41 30.00
C ASN A 82 14.01 34.05 31.49
N GLU A 83 14.57 34.91 32.35
CA GLU A 83 14.93 34.66 33.76
C GLU A 83 15.99 33.55 33.94
N LEU A 84 17.05 33.81 34.71
CA LEU A 84 18.10 32.81 34.98
C LEU A 84 17.62 31.82 36.06
N PRO A 85 17.58 30.50 35.80
CA PRO A 85 17.26 29.50 36.82
C PRO A 85 18.22 29.53 38.02
N GLN A 86 17.72 29.19 39.22
CA GLN A 86 18.52 29.27 40.45
C GLN A 86 19.66 28.24 40.51
N ASP A 87 19.52 27.09 39.86
CA ASP A 87 20.61 26.12 39.69
C ASP A 87 21.38 26.40 38.40
N VAL A 88 22.33 27.33 38.49
CA VAL A 88 23.19 27.74 37.37
C VAL A 88 24.21 26.64 37.02
N GLY A 89 24.57 25.77 37.98
CA GLY A 89 25.53 24.69 37.76
C GLY A 89 24.95 23.59 36.88
N ALA A 90 23.81 23.01 37.29
CA ALA A 90 23.12 21.99 36.50
C ALA A 90 22.57 22.52 35.15
N LEU A 91 22.49 23.84 34.98
CA LEU A 91 22.19 24.47 33.70
C LEU A 91 23.41 24.54 32.76
N ALA A 92 24.62 24.80 33.30
CA ALA A 92 25.86 24.80 32.52
C ALA A 92 26.12 23.41 31.90
N ASP A 93 26.10 22.36 32.73
CA ASP A 93 26.31 20.97 32.28
C ASP A 93 25.32 20.57 31.17
N LYS A 94 24.06 21.03 31.27
CA LYS A 94 23.01 20.81 30.25
C LYS A 94 23.25 21.58 28.96
N ILE A 95 23.81 22.79 29.01
CA ILE A 95 24.11 23.60 27.83
C ILE A 95 25.32 23.03 27.08
N ASP A 96 26.37 22.61 27.78
CA ASP A 96 27.54 21.99 27.14
C ASP A 96 27.18 20.63 26.52
N ALA A 97 26.45 19.77 27.24
CA ALA A 97 25.92 18.53 26.68
C ALA A 97 24.94 18.78 25.49
N ALA A 98 24.17 19.87 25.52
CA ALA A 98 23.34 20.28 24.40
C ALA A 98 24.16 20.72 23.18
N LYS A 99 25.20 21.53 23.37
CA LYS A 99 26.11 21.98 22.31
C LYS A 99 26.82 20.81 21.64
N GLU A 100 27.39 19.88 22.42
CA GLU A 100 28.05 18.67 21.89
C GLU A 100 27.07 17.86 21.01
N ARG A 101 25.87 17.58 21.52
CA ARG A 101 24.81 16.89 20.76
C ARG A 101 24.42 17.62 19.47
N VAL A 102 24.37 18.96 19.47
CA VAL A 102 24.11 19.75 18.25
C VAL A 102 25.27 19.66 17.26
N THR A 103 26.51 19.80 17.71
CA THR A 103 27.72 19.69 16.87
C THR A 103 27.80 18.31 16.20
N VAL A 104 27.58 17.24 16.95
CA VAL A 104 27.51 15.87 16.40
C VAL A 104 26.40 15.74 15.36
N ARG A 105 25.20 16.29 15.61
CA ARG A 105 24.09 16.24 14.63
C ARG A 105 24.27 17.17 13.42
N GLN A 106 25.11 18.20 13.50
CA GLN A 106 25.57 19.01 12.36
C GLN A 106 26.57 18.24 11.50
N ALA A 107 27.49 17.49 12.11
CA ALA A 107 28.42 16.60 11.41
C ALA A 107 27.67 15.45 10.71
N ASP A 108 26.77 14.76 11.43
CA ASP A 108 25.87 13.74 10.88
C ASP A 108 24.99 14.28 9.73
N ALA A 109 24.72 15.60 9.69
CA ALA A 109 23.92 16.22 8.63
C ALA A 109 24.68 16.33 7.31
N VAL A 110 25.99 16.57 7.36
CA VAL A 110 26.83 16.74 6.17
C VAL A 110 26.95 15.40 5.45
N VAL A 111 27.33 14.35 6.17
CA VAL A 111 27.43 12.97 5.65
C VAL A 111 26.09 12.47 5.10
N ALA A 112 24.98 12.80 5.76
CA ALA A 112 23.65 12.44 5.28
C ALA A 112 23.25 13.18 3.99
N ALA A 113 23.75 14.41 3.79
CA ALA A 113 23.47 15.21 2.59
C ALA A 113 24.24 14.68 1.37
N SER A 114 25.55 14.44 1.48
CA SER A 114 26.32 13.85 0.37
C SER A 114 25.91 12.41 0.06
N ARG A 115 25.53 11.61 1.06
CA ARG A 115 24.88 10.30 0.81
C ARG A 115 23.53 10.43 0.09
N LEU A 116 22.74 11.47 0.39
CA LEU A 116 21.46 11.70 -0.32
C LEU A 116 21.67 12.13 -1.77
N ASP A 117 22.65 13.00 -2.05
CA ASP A 117 23.02 13.37 -3.43
C ASP A 117 23.51 12.14 -4.22
N LEU A 118 24.35 11.28 -3.63
CA LEU A 118 24.79 10.02 -4.24
C LEU A 118 23.62 9.05 -4.51
N VAL A 119 22.80 8.76 -3.49
CA VAL A 119 21.66 7.83 -3.60
C VAL A 119 20.59 8.34 -4.58
N THR A 120 20.32 9.66 -4.62
CA THR A 120 19.41 10.24 -5.63
C THR A 120 20.03 10.28 -7.02
N GLY A 121 21.34 10.51 -7.14
CA GLY A 121 22.11 10.40 -8.38
C GLY A 121 21.94 9.01 -9.01
N VAL A 122 22.18 7.95 -8.24
CA VAL A 122 21.98 6.56 -8.68
C VAL A 122 20.50 6.28 -9.00
N ALA A 123 19.57 6.59 -8.08
CA ALA A 123 18.15 6.27 -8.23
C ALA A 123 17.47 6.96 -9.44
N PHE A 124 17.98 8.10 -9.90
CA PHE A 124 17.45 8.83 -11.06
C PHE A 124 18.35 8.77 -12.31
N GLY A 125 19.46 8.03 -12.29
CA GLY A 125 20.40 7.94 -13.41
C GLY A 125 21.08 9.28 -13.76
N ARG A 126 21.45 10.04 -12.72
CA ARG A 126 22.05 11.39 -12.78
C ARG A 126 23.37 11.51 -12.02
N GLU A 127 23.99 10.38 -11.70
CA GLU A 127 25.30 10.27 -11.04
C GLU A 127 26.33 11.19 -11.71
N ARG A 128 26.99 12.04 -10.91
CA ARG A 128 27.98 13.01 -11.38
C ARG A 128 29.37 12.54 -10.98
N SER A 129 30.35 12.80 -11.83
CA SER A 129 31.77 12.59 -11.50
C SER A 129 32.14 13.41 -10.27
N GLY A 130 32.39 12.74 -9.14
CA GLY A 130 32.75 13.35 -7.86
C GLY A 130 31.70 13.26 -6.75
N ASP A 131 30.49 12.72 -7.01
CA ASP A 131 29.48 12.54 -5.95
C ASP A 131 29.97 11.54 -4.88
N GLY A 132 30.62 10.44 -5.29
CA GLY A 132 31.27 9.46 -4.40
C GLY A 132 32.46 10.05 -3.63
N ASP A 133 33.40 10.70 -4.33
CA ASP A 133 34.56 11.37 -3.70
C ASP A 133 34.14 12.40 -2.63
N THR A 134 32.99 13.04 -2.83
CA THR A 134 32.41 14.00 -1.89
C THR A 134 31.88 13.31 -0.64
N PHE A 135 31.17 12.19 -0.80
CA PHE A 135 30.67 11.37 0.30
C PHE A 135 31.80 10.75 1.13
N ASP A 136 32.85 10.23 0.48
CA ASP A 136 34.03 9.67 1.17
C ASP A 136 34.76 10.73 2.00
N ARG A 137 35.00 11.92 1.42
CA ARG A 137 35.61 13.04 2.15
C ARG A 137 34.75 13.47 3.34
N ASP A 138 33.44 13.64 3.15
CA ASP A 138 32.54 14.04 4.24
C ASP A 138 32.49 13.00 5.35
N ALA A 139 32.45 11.71 5.01
CA ALA A 139 32.47 10.61 5.98
C ALA A 139 33.79 10.60 6.78
N GLU A 140 34.94 10.65 6.11
CA GLU A 140 36.26 10.71 6.76
C GLU A 140 36.36 11.93 7.69
N GLU A 141 35.93 13.11 7.25
CA GLU A 141 36.00 14.38 8.00
C GLU A 141 35.07 14.42 9.24
N ASN A 142 33.91 13.73 9.20
CA ASN A 142 32.86 13.83 10.24
C ASN A 142 32.66 12.56 11.09
N LEU A 143 33.22 11.41 10.66
CA LEU A 143 33.18 10.12 11.36
C LEU A 143 34.57 9.58 11.72
N GLY A 144 35.61 9.98 10.98
CA GLY A 144 36.97 9.43 11.08
C GLY A 144 37.15 8.09 10.36
N PHE A 145 36.29 7.80 9.39
CA PHE A 145 36.37 6.66 8.47
C PHE A 145 35.41 6.86 7.27
N THR A 146 35.76 6.32 6.10
CA THR A 146 34.89 6.25 4.91
C THR A 146 33.73 5.26 5.07
N LEU A 147 32.62 5.46 4.35
CA LEU A 147 31.46 4.57 4.35
C LEU A 147 31.27 3.90 2.97
N PRO A 148 31.00 2.58 2.90
CA PRO A 148 30.81 1.90 1.61
C PRO A 148 29.64 2.48 0.79
N HIS A 149 29.84 2.71 -0.50
CA HIS A 149 28.84 3.38 -1.35
C HIS A 149 27.57 2.52 -1.54
N ASN A 150 27.71 1.20 -1.50
CA ASN A 150 26.61 0.22 -1.53
C ASN A 150 26.09 -0.18 -0.12
N TRP A 151 26.44 0.57 0.93
CA TRP A 151 25.94 0.33 2.28
C TRP A 151 24.40 0.47 2.34
N THR A 152 23.72 -0.58 2.83
CA THR A 152 22.24 -0.68 2.91
C THR A 152 21.58 0.18 3.99
N GLY A 153 22.34 0.97 4.74
CA GLY A 153 21.85 1.71 5.92
C GLY A 153 21.80 0.89 7.21
N ARG A 154 22.00 -0.44 7.14
CA ARG A 154 22.02 -1.33 8.29
C ARG A 154 23.41 -1.42 8.92
N VAL A 155 23.44 -1.45 10.25
CA VAL A 155 24.66 -1.53 11.05
C VAL A 155 24.52 -2.67 12.05
N GLN A 156 25.62 -3.41 12.28
CA GLN A 156 25.73 -4.41 13.33
C GLN A 156 26.83 -4.03 14.31
N VAL A 157 26.50 -4.09 15.61
CA VAL A 157 27.46 -4.00 16.72
C VAL A 157 27.76 -5.42 17.20
N GLN A 158 29.05 -5.75 17.40
CA GLN A 158 29.48 -7.09 17.80
C GLN A 158 30.64 -7.04 18.79
N GLY A 159 30.45 -7.66 19.95
CA GLY A 159 31.51 -7.84 20.95
C GLY A 159 32.54 -8.87 20.49
N ASN A 160 33.80 -8.46 20.43
CA ASN A 160 34.91 -9.20 19.85
C ASN A 160 36.02 -9.46 20.88
N ILE A 161 36.80 -10.52 20.67
CA ILE A 161 38.04 -10.80 21.39
C ILE A 161 39.23 -10.89 20.41
N LYS A 162 40.44 -10.53 20.85
CA LYS A 162 41.67 -10.66 20.05
C LYS A 162 42.49 -11.85 20.55
N ARG A 163 42.76 -12.84 19.70
CA ARG A 163 43.51 -14.05 20.04
C ARG A 163 44.70 -14.24 19.11
N ASP A 164 45.88 -14.39 19.69
CA ASP A 164 47.04 -14.95 18.99
C ASP A 164 46.76 -16.44 18.72
N ILE A 165 46.81 -16.82 17.44
CA ILE A 165 46.77 -18.21 16.97
C ILE A 165 47.91 -18.37 15.97
N ASP A 166 48.86 -19.25 16.29
CA ASP A 166 50.06 -19.54 15.50
C ASP A 166 50.92 -18.30 15.13
N GLY A 167 50.84 -17.21 15.90
CA GLY A 167 51.54 -15.95 15.68
C GLY A 167 50.74 -14.88 14.92
N GLU A 168 49.49 -15.17 14.55
CA GLU A 168 48.58 -14.23 13.90
C GLU A 168 47.46 -13.77 14.86
N MET A 169 47.21 -12.46 14.91
CA MET A 169 46.22 -11.85 15.81
C MET A 169 44.81 -11.88 15.21
N ILE A 170 44.10 -12.98 15.41
CA ILE A 170 42.75 -13.19 14.87
C ILE A 170 41.69 -12.53 15.76
N VAL A 171 40.79 -11.77 15.13
CA VAL A 171 39.58 -11.22 15.76
C VAL A 171 38.46 -12.26 15.68
N LEU A 172 37.81 -12.55 16.82
CA LEU A 172 36.72 -13.53 16.90
C LEU A 172 35.53 -12.96 17.69
N PRO A 173 34.26 -13.27 17.31
CA PRO A 173 33.10 -12.83 18.08
C PRO A 173 33.02 -13.54 19.44
N ALA A 174 32.95 -12.76 20.52
CA ALA A 174 32.96 -13.26 21.90
C ALA A 174 31.72 -14.13 22.23
N ALA A 175 30.57 -13.77 21.66
CA ALA A 175 29.27 -14.39 21.91
C ALA A 175 29.24 -15.90 21.60
N HIS A 176 30.00 -16.36 20.60
CA HIS A 176 30.07 -17.80 20.25
C HIS A 176 30.87 -18.64 21.26
N ARG A 177 31.56 -18.01 22.22
CA ARG A 177 32.43 -18.68 23.21
C ARG A 177 31.99 -18.46 24.66
N GLY A 178 31.05 -17.54 24.90
CA GLY A 178 30.64 -17.14 26.26
C GLY A 178 31.71 -16.33 27.00
N GLU A 179 32.70 -15.81 26.28
CA GLU A 179 33.77 -14.95 26.81
C GLU A 179 33.29 -13.49 26.88
N LYS A 180 33.91 -12.67 27.73
CA LYS A 180 33.68 -11.21 27.70
C LYS A 180 34.40 -10.60 26.48
N PRO A 181 33.80 -9.63 25.77
CA PRO A 181 34.49 -8.89 24.73
C PRO A 181 35.70 -8.11 25.28
N ASP A 182 36.79 -8.07 24.51
CA ASP A 182 37.92 -7.16 24.69
C ASP A 182 37.62 -5.77 24.10
N PHE A 183 36.79 -5.73 23.05
CA PHE A 183 36.36 -4.53 22.32
C PHE A 183 35.07 -4.81 21.54
N TRP A 184 34.50 -3.78 20.91
CA TRP A 184 33.25 -3.86 20.16
C TRP A 184 33.46 -3.33 18.74
N GLY A 185 33.27 -4.19 17.74
CA GLY A 185 33.32 -3.81 16.32
C GLY A 185 31.98 -3.31 15.81
N VAL A 186 32.01 -2.28 14.98
CA VAL A 186 30.85 -1.74 14.25
C VAL A 186 31.01 -2.04 12.77
N TYR A 187 29.97 -2.64 12.17
CA TYR A 187 30.01 -3.16 10.80
C TYR A 187 28.84 -2.63 9.96
N ALA A 188 29.10 -2.26 8.71
CA ALA A 188 28.10 -1.97 7.69
C ALA A 188 27.61 -3.27 7.02
N GLN A 189 26.31 -3.37 6.68
CA GLN A 189 25.83 -4.40 5.76
C GLN A 189 25.72 -3.85 4.33
N LEU A 190 26.36 -4.54 3.39
CA LEU A 190 26.34 -4.26 1.96
C LEU A 190 25.10 -4.86 1.27
N ASP A 191 24.85 -4.49 0.02
CA ASP A 191 23.67 -4.88 -0.77
C ASP A 191 23.68 -6.35 -1.21
N ASP A 192 24.86 -6.93 -1.42
CA ASP A 192 25.09 -8.38 -1.56
C ASP A 192 24.85 -9.17 -0.25
N GLY A 193 24.68 -8.47 0.87
CA GLY A 193 24.43 -9.02 2.20
C GLY A 193 25.69 -9.22 3.06
N HIS A 194 26.90 -9.02 2.53
CA HIS A 194 28.16 -9.09 3.28
C HIS A 194 28.25 -8.01 4.36
N GLN A 195 29.20 -8.18 5.29
CA GLN A 195 29.48 -7.24 6.37
C GLN A 195 30.90 -6.69 6.27
N GLU A 196 31.02 -5.37 6.26
CA GLU A 196 32.28 -4.64 6.17
C GLU A 196 32.55 -3.93 7.51
N HIS A 197 33.81 -3.95 7.97
CA HIS A 197 34.21 -3.33 9.25
C HIS A 197 34.37 -1.81 9.08
N LEU A 198 33.84 -1.03 10.03
CA LEU A 198 33.94 0.42 10.05
C LEU A 198 34.88 0.93 11.16
N ALA A 199 34.68 0.44 12.39
CA ALA A 199 35.42 0.95 13.55
C ALA A 199 35.43 -0.04 14.73
N ASP A 200 36.52 -0.04 15.49
CA ASP A 200 36.63 -0.65 16.82
C ASP A 200 36.29 0.40 17.91
N ARG A 201 35.53 0.01 18.94
CA ARG A 201 35.25 0.83 20.12
C ARG A 201 35.57 0.06 21.42
N PRO A 202 36.19 0.70 22.43
CA PRO A 202 36.47 0.07 23.73
C PRO A 202 35.24 -0.45 24.50
N THR A 203 34.05 0.14 24.32
CA THR A 203 32.85 -0.23 25.07
C THR A 203 31.63 -0.44 24.16
N GLU A 204 30.68 -1.24 24.65
CA GLU A 204 29.38 -1.49 24.02
C GLU A 204 28.62 -0.17 23.77
N GLN A 205 28.61 0.71 24.78
CA GLN A 205 28.02 2.04 24.68
C GLN A 205 28.61 2.87 23.54
N GLN A 206 29.94 2.94 23.38
CA GLN A 206 30.57 3.73 22.31
C GLN A 206 30.34 3.11 20.92
N ALA A 207 30.14 1.80 20.83
CA ALA A 207 29.73 1.14 19.59
C ALA A 207 28.26 1.43 19.25
N ASP A 208 27.38 1.41 20.26
CA ASP A 208 25.95 1.72 20.12
C ASP A 208 25.68 3.21 19.82
N GLU A 209 26.46 4.13 20.38
CA GLU A 209 26.46 5.56 20.05
C GLU A 209 26.85 5.80 18.58
N LEU A 210 27.88 5.11 18.09
CA LEU A 210 28.26 5.17 16.68
C LEU A 210 27.18 4.56 15.76
N ALA A 211 26.60 3.43 16.15
CA ALA A 211 25.50 2.82 15.41
C ALA A 211 24.25 3.73 15.40
N GLU A 212 23.99 4.50 16.46
CA GLU A 212 22.92 5.51 16.47
C GLU A 212 23.20 6.65 15.48
N ARG A 213 24.42 7.21 15.47
CA ARG A 213 24.83 8.24 14.48
C ARG A 213 24.62 7.75 13.05
N LEU A 214 25.11 6.55 12.74
CA LEU A 214 24.95 5.94 11.41
C LEU A 214 23.48 5.70 11.05
N ALA A 215 22.65 5.25 11.99
CA ALA A 215 21.20 5.07 11.75
C ALA A 215 20.46 6.40 11.55
N VAL A 216 20.89 7.50 12.17
CA VAL A 216 20.39 8.86 11.89
C VAL A 216 20.87 9.37 10.52
N ILE A 217 22.11 9.09 10.13
CA ILE A 217 22.63 9.38 8.78
C ILE A 217 21.78 8.67 7.72
N ASP A 218 21.51 7.36 7.88
CA ASP A 218 20.67 6.60 6.95
C ASP A 218 19.23 7.12 6.88
N ALA A 219 18.63 7.42 8.03
CA ALA A 219 17.30 8.00 8.07
C ALA A 219 17.24 9.35 7.33
N ARG A 220 18.26 10.20 7.48
CA ARG A 220 18.33 11.52 6.85
C ARG A 220 18.70 11.47 5.37
N SER A 221 19.44 10.45 4.91
CA SER A 221 19.73 10.20 3.50
C SER A 221 18.67 9.35 2.77
N THR A 222 17.47 9.22 3.36
CA THR A 222 16.34 8.49 2.77
C THR A 222 15.41 9.45 2.03
N ILE A 223 15.07 9.13 0.76
CA ILE A 223 14.32 10.00 -0.15
C ILE A 223 12.86 10.23 0.30
N SER A 224 12.22 9.21 0.87
CA SER A 224 10.85 9.30 1.38
C SER A 224 10.83 9.90 2.78
N GLU A 225 10.24 11.09 2.95
CA GLU A 225 10.07 11.74 4.27
C GLU A 225 9.28 10.87 5.27
N HIS A 226 8.36 10.03 4.80
CA HIS A 226 7.63 9.11 5.67
C HIS A 226 8.50 7.92 6.11
N GLU A 227 9.30 7.36 5.22
CA GLU A 227 10.26 6.28 5.56
C GLU A 227 11.35 6.80 6.50
N LYS A 228 11.91 7.98 6.21
CA LYS A 228 12.80 8.75 7.08
C LYS A 228 12.21 8.96 8.48
N ALA A 229 10.93 9.35 8.57
CA ALA A 229 10.24 9.46 9.87
C ALA A 229 10.12 8.11 10.59
N ALA A 230 9.89 6.99 9.88
CA ALA A 230 9.88 5.65 10.48
C ALA A 230 11.26 5.19 10.96
N LYS A 231 12.32 5.44 10.17
CA LYS A 231 13.71 5.18 10.55
C LYS A 231 14.11 5.97 11.80
N LEU A 232 13.87 7.29 11.81
CA LEU A 232 14.10 8.14 13.00
C LEU A 232 13.30 7.69 14.23
N ALA A 233 12.05 7.24 14.05
CA ALA A 233 11.25 6.73 15.14
C ALA A 233 11.78 5.40 15.70
N ARG A 234 12.41 4.55 14.87
CA ARG A 234 13.09 3.31 15.31
C ARG A 234 14.35 3.62 16.10
N VAL A 235 15.20 4.51 15.60
CA VAL A 235 16.36 5.04 16.33
C VAL A 235 15.94 5.53 17.73
N ASN A 236 14.85 6.28 17.81
CA ASN A 236 14.35 6.75 19.09
C ASN A 236 13.78 5.64 19.99
N GLU A 237 13.17 4.57 19.47
CA GLU A 237 12.76 3.42 20.30
C GLU A 237 13.98 2.68 20.86
N ASP A 238 15.00 2.43 20.04
CA ASP A 238 16.20 1.73 20.50
C ASP A 238 17.00 2.56 21.51
N ARG A 239 17.11 3.88 21.34
CA ARG A 239 17.70 4.80 22.33
C ARG A 239 16.92 4.83 23.66
N VAL A 240 15.58 4.94 23.61
CA VAL A 240 14.74 4.90 24.82
C VAL A 240 14.79 3.52 25.50
N ARG A 241 14.91 2.44 24.74
CA ARG A 241 15.03 1.07 25.25
C ARG A 241 16.41 0.79 25.87
N ARG A 242 17.47 1.47 25.41
CA ARG A 242 18.84 1.37 25.94
C ARG A 242 19.07 2.21 27.20
N ASN A 243 18.37 3.32 27.34
CA ASN A 243 18.48 4.20 28.50
C ASN A 243 17.91 3.53 29.78
N PRO A 244 18.73 3.27 30.83
CA PRO A 244 18.28 2.63 32.07
C PRO A 244 17.19 3.41 32.83
N ASP A 245 17.13 4.74 32.65
CA ASP A 245 16.18 5.62 33.34
C ASP A 245 14.81 5.73 32.63
N SER A 246 14.63 5.08 31.47
CA SER A 246 13.37 5.13 30.72
C SER A 246 12.32 4.17 31.27
N THR A 247 11.10 4.67 31.49
CA THR A 247 10.02 3.85 32.07
C THR A 247 9.38 2.92 31.03
N ASP A 248 8.64 1.90 31.50
CA ASP A 248 7.77 1.09 30.63
C ASP A 248 6.77 1.96 29.83
N GLU A 249 6.33 3.10 30.38
CA GLU A 249 5.45 4.03 29.68
C GLU A 249 6.19 4.78 28.57
N ASP A 250 7.47 5.17 28.77
CA ASP A 250 8.32 5.78 27.73
C ASP A 250 8.69 4.79 26.62
N ILE A 251 9.09 3.57 26.98
CA ILE A 251 9.41 2.49 26.04
C ILE A 251 8.15 2.15 25.22
N SER A 252 6.98 2.08 25.86
CA SER A 252 5.70 1.87 25.16
C SER A 252 5.34 3.06 24.25
N ALA A 253 5.56 4.31 24.68
CA ALA A 253 5.28 5.50 23.89
C ALA A 253 6.23 5.65 22.70
N ALA A 254 7.51 5.31 22.85
CA ALA A 254 8.47 5.27 21.75
C ALA A 254 8.10 4.17 20.73
N LYS A 255 7.68 3.00 21.21
CA LYS A 255 7.20 1.87 20.40
C LYS A 255 5.88 2.13 19.70
N GLU A 256 4.99 2.90 20.30
CA GLU A 256 3.77 3.40 19.66
C GLU A 256 4.11 4.47 18.61
N ALA A 257 5.03 5.40 18.91
CA ALA A 257 5.53 6.36 17.93
C ALA A 257 6.19 5.67 16.72
N ARG A 258 7.02 4.64 16.94
CA ARG A 258 7.60 3.84 15.86
C ARG A 258 6.53 3.13 15.04
N LYS A 259 5.58 2.44 15.67
CA LYS A 259 4.44 1.82 14.96
C LYS A 259 3.63 2.82 14.14
N ASN A 260 3.36 4.00 14.69
CA ASN A 260 2.59 5.05 14.00
C ASN A 260 3.38 5.63 12.82
N ALA A 261 4.70 5.79 12.95
CA ALA A 261 5.58 6.22 11.88
C ALA A 261 5.78 5.12 10.80
N GLU A 262 5.97 3.85 11.20
CA GLU A 262 6.01 2.69 10.29
C GLU A 262 4.67 2.51 9.55
N PHE A 263 3.54 2.71 10.23
CA PHE A 263 2.21 2.69 9.61
C PHE A 263 2.01 3.86 8.66
N ALA A 264 2.50 5.06 9.01
CA ALA A 264 2.49 6.21 8.12
C ALA A 264 3.42 6.03 6.90
N ALA A 265 4.61 5.46 7.08
CA ALA A 265 5.51 5.08 6.00
C ALA A 265 4.89 4.03 5.09
N THR A 266 4.25 3.00 5.65
CA THR A 266 3.56 1.96 4.89
C THR A 266 2.37 2.56 4.12
N THR A 267 1.55 3.40 4.75
CA THR A 267 0.32 3.96 4.17
C THR A 267 0.60 5.10 3.19
N ASN A 268 1.73 5.78 3.31
CA ASN A 268 2.21 6.82 2.40
C ASN A 268 3.42 6.36 1.55
N ASP A 269 3.64 5.06 1.46
CA ASP A 269 4.56 4.45 0.50
C ASP A 269 4.01 4.72 -0.91
N ALA A 270 4.87 5.11 -1.85
CA ALA A 270 4.41 5.53 -3.17
C ALA A 270 3.77 4.38 -3.97
N ASP A 271 4.14 3.12 -3.73
CA ASP A 271 3.54 1.96 -4.37
C ASP A 271 2.30 1.47 -3.61
N LEU A 272 2.29 1.51 -2.26
CA LEU A 272 1.08 1.19 -1.51
C LEU A 272 0.01 2.27 -1.67
N GLN A 273 0.33 3.56 -1.76
CA GLN A 273 -0.64 4.61 -2.14
C GLN A 273 -1.18 4.37 -3.54
N ARG A 274 -0.33 4.04 -4.54
CA ARG A 274 -0.82 3.69 -5.88
C ARG A 274 -1.71 2.44 -5.86
N ARG A 275 -1.44 1.46 -5.00
CA ARG A 275 -2.27 0.26 -4.81
C ARG A 275 -3.55 0.52 -4.00
N ILE A 276 -3.53 1.42 -3.02
CA ILE A 276 -4.71 1.85 -2.26
C ILE A 276 -5.61 2.71 -3.16
N GLU A 277 -5.07 3.66 -3.92
CA GLU A 277 -5.83 4.38 -4.94
C GLU A 277 -6.36 3.43 -6.02
N PHE A 278 -5.62 2.38 -6.40
CA PHE A 278 -6.13 1.34 -7.29
C PHE A 278 -7.31 0.60 -6.66
N GLU A 279 -7.14 0.05 -5.45
CA GLU A 279 -8.17 -0.70 -4.73
C GLU A 279 -9.37 0.16 -4.31
N GLU A 280 -9.19 1.45 -4.06
CA GLU A 280 -10.28 2.40 -3.75
C GLU A 280 -11.00 2.87 -5.02
N ARG A 281 -10.31 3.02 -6.16
CA ARG A 281 -10.97 3.18 -7.47
C ARG A 281 -11.74 1.91 -7.84
N GLN A 282 -11.17 0.71 -7.65
CA GLN A 282 -11.89 -0.56 -7.86
C GLN A 282 -13.04 -0.76 -6.86
N ARG A 283 -12.88 -0.45 -5.57
CA ARG A 283 -13.99 -0.46 -4.58
C ARG A 283 -15.08 0.54 -4.94
N THR A 284 -14.72 1.73 -5.41
CA THR A 284 -15.67 2.76 -5.85
C THR A 284 -16.44 2.31 -7.10
N LEU A 285 -15.85 1.44 -7.95
CA LEU A 285 -16.53 0.77 -9.06
C LEU A 285 -17.38 -0.43 -8.59
N LEU A 286 -16.85 -1.30 -7.73
CA LEU A 286 -17.51 -2.51 -7.21
C LEU A 286 -18.74 -2.20 -6.34
N GLN A 287 -18.70 -1.12 -5.54
CA GLN A 287 -19.83 -0.66 -4.72
C GLN A 287 -21.00 -0.07 -5.55
N GLN A 288 -20.96 -0.16 -6.88
CA GLN A 288 -22.03 0.30 -7.78
C GLN A 288 -22.79 -0.84 -8.49
N ALA A 289 -22.62 -2.11 -8.07
CA ALA A 289 -23.42 -3.26 -8.55
C ALA A 289 -23.88 -4.22 -7.41
N PRO A 290 -24.96 -5.04 -7.59
CA PRO A 290 -25.75 -5.64 -6.49
C PRO A 290 -25.83 -7.20 -6.48
N ALA A 291 -26.87 -7.83 -5.89
CA ALA A 291 -26.65 -8.94 -4.92
C ALA A 291 -27.60 -10.26 -4.76
N ASP A 292 -27.83 -11.20 -5.73
CA ASP A 292 -28.43 -12.59 -5.52
C ASP A 292 -28.15 -13.72 -6.61
N ALA A 293 -27.60 -14.99 -6.58
CA ALA A 293 -26.94 -15.96 -5.67
C ALA A 293 -25.80 -16.91 -6.24
N ARG A 294 -24.57 -16.87 -5.63
CA ARG A 294 -23.37 -17.77 -5.65
C ARG A 294 -23.80 -19.09 -4.97
N ARG A 295 -23.08 -20.22 -5.17
CA ARG A 295 -23.30 -21.54 -4.50
C ARG A 295 -24.54 -22.32 -4.99
N ASP A 296 -24.69 -23.65 -4.80
CA ASP A 296 -23.75 -24.76 -4.51
C ASP A 296 -24.36 -26.10 -5.03
N ALA A 297 -23.57 -27.17 -5.13
CA ALA A 297 -24.01 -28.56 -5.35
C ALA A 297 -22.99 -29.56 -4.69
N PRO A 298 -23.30 -30.87 -4.54
CA PRO A 298 -23.13 -31.58 -3.26
C PRO A 298 -21.77 -32.27 -3.00
N LYS A 299 -21.56 -32.70 -1.74
CA LYS A 299 -20.31 -33.24 -1.18
C LYS A 299 -20.56 -34.47 -0.29
N THR A 300 -19.54 -35.32 -0.12
CA THR A 300 -19.59 -36.51 0.75
C THR A 300 -18.99 -36.20 2.12
N LEU A 301 -19.85 -36.02 3.13
CA LEU A 301 -19.47 -35.65 4.50
C LEU A 301 -18.90 -36.85 5.31
N LEU A 302 -18.06 -36.54 6.32
CA LEU A 302 -17.40 -37.47 7.24
C LEU A 302 -17.60 -37.03 8.70
N THR A 303 -17.78 -38.01 9.59
CA THR A 303 -17.93 -37.80 11.05
C THR A 303 -16.62 -38.06 11.76
N VAL A 304 -15.94 -36.99 12.22
CA VAL A 304 -14.55 -37.05 12.71
C VAL A 304 -14.44 -36.53 14.14
N PRO A 305 -13.95 -37.32 15.12
CA PRO A 305 -13.66 -36.85 16.48
C PRO A 305 -12.58 -35.77 16.50
N TYR A 306 -12.71 -34.76 17.37
CA TYR A 306 -11.80 -33.60 17.41
C TYR A 306 -10.30 -33.95 17.53
N LYS A 307 -9.96 -35.08 18.19
CA LYS A 307 -8.58 -35.55 18.33
C LYS A 307 -7.95 -36.05 17.02
N GLU A 308 -8.77 -36.50 16.06
CA GLU A 308 -8.32 -37.09 14.79
C GLU A 308 -8.32 -36.08 13.63
N LYS A 309 -8.64 -34.80 13.91
CA LYS A 309 -8.75 -33.73 12.90
C LYS A 309 -7.50 -33.54 12.03
N GLU A 310 -6.30 -33.71 12.60
CA GLU A 310 -5.05 -33.55 11.85
C GLU A 310 -4.75 -34.78 10.97
N GLU A 311 -5.18 -35.98 11.37
CA GLU A 311 -5.03 -37.22 10.61
C GLU A 311 -5.93 -37.19 9.36
N VAL A 312 -7.20 -36.82 9.51
CA VAL A 312 -8.15 -36.65 8.39
C VAL A 312 -7.72 -35.55 7.42
N LYS A 313 -7.16 -34.45 7.94
CA LYS A 313 -6.60 -33.35 7.15
C LYS A 313 -5.33 -33.77 6.40
N ALA A 314 -4.45 -34.57 7.01
CA ALA A 314 -3.24 -35.09 6.37
C ALA A 314 -3.57 -36.06 5.22
N LEU A 315 -4.66 -36.83 5.33
CA LEU A 315 -5.19 -37.67 4.24
C LEU A 315 -5.85 -36.88 3.10
N GLY A 316 -6.05 -35.57 3.24
CA GLY A 316 -6.52 -34.68 2.17
C GLY A 316 -8.01 -34.32 2.19
N ALA A 317 -8.77 -34.77 3.19
CA ALA A 317 -10.15 -34.32 3.36
C ALA A 317 -10.20 -32.82 3.72
N LYS A 318 -11.30 -32.15 3.37
CA LYS A 318 -11.47 -30.71 3.58
C LYS A 318 -12.61 -30.46 4.57
N TRP A 319 -12.51 -29.39 5.36
CA TRP A 319 -13.56 -28.97 6.28
C TRP A 319 -14.61 -28.15 5.54
N ASP A 320 -15.89 -28.53 5.61
CA ASP A 320 -16.97 -27.64 5.20
C ASP A 320 -17.41 -26.76 6.38
N ARG A 321 -17.32 -25.45 6.17
CA ARG A 321 -17.68 -24.42 7.14
C ARG A 321 -19.19 -24.11 7.15
N LYS A 322 -19.98 -24.62 6.19
CA LYS A 322 -21.45 -24.66 6.24
C LYS A 322 -21.94 -25.77 7.16
N ASP A 323 -21.56 -27.00 6.84
CA ASP A 323 -22.14 -28.22 7.45
C ASP A 323 -21.37 -28.68 8.70
N GLN A 324 -20.38 -27.88 9.15
CA GLN A 324 -19.48 -28.15 10.29
C GLN A 324 -18.96 -29.59 10.34
N SER A 325 -18.59 -30.11 9.16
CA SER A 325 -18.21 -31.50 8.94
C SER A 325 -16.99 -31.57 8.01
N TRP A 326 -16.18 -32.62 8.14
CA TRP A 326 -15.17 -32.92 7.13
C TRP A 326 -15.86 -33.52 5.90
N TYR A 327 -15.23 -33.43 4.73
CA TYR A 327 -15.73 -34.04 3.50
C TYR A 327 -14.58 -34.54 2.62
N VAL A 328 -14.81 -35.63 1.90
CA VAL A 328 -13.86 -36.14 0.89
C VAL A 328 -14.10 -35.40 -0.44
N PRO A 329 -13.08 -34.71 -1.00
CA PRO A 329 -13.16 -34.19 -2.36
C PRO A 329 -13.26 -35.35 -3.38
N GLN A 330 -14.09 -35.20 -4.42
CA GLN A 330 -14.44 -36.28 -5.38
C GLN A 330 -13.26 -36.91 -6.16
N HIS A 331 -12.04 -36.37 -6.04
CA HIS A 331 -10.80 -36.88 -6.67
C HIS A 331 -9.90 -37.68 -5.71
N LEU A 332 -10.28 -37.82 -4.44
CA LEU A 332 -9.57 -38.65 -3.46
C LEU A 332 -10.29 -39.99 -3.29
N ASP A 333 -9.52 -41.06 -3.16
CA ASP A 333 -10.06 -42.38 -2.81
C ASP A 333 -10.76 -42.31 -1.44
N ALA A 334 -11.96 -42.90 -1.37
CA ALA A 334 -12.75 -42.98 -0.15
C ALA A 334 -12.30 -44.11 0.80
N ALA A 335 -11.53 -45.10 0.31
CA ALA A 335 -11.12 -46.25 1.10
C ALA A 335 -10.36 -45.91 2.41
N PRO A 336 -9.41 -44.95 2.44
CA PRO A 336 -8.75 -44.54 3.70
C PRO A 336 -9.70 -43.88 4.70
N PHE A 337 -10.80 -43.29 4.21
CA PHE A 337 -11.78 -42.56 5.02
C PHE A 337 -12.93 -43.42 5.54
N ALA A 338 -13.00 -44.70 5.16
CA ALA A 338 -14.11 -45.60 5.49
C ALA A 338 -14.43 -45.68 7.00
N LYS A 339 -13.41 -45.53 7.86
CA LYS A 339 -13.60 -45.52 9.33
C LYS A 339 -14.36 -44.28 9.89
N TRP A 340 -14.55 -43.24 9.09
CA TRP A 340 -15.29 -42.01 9.45
C TRP A 340 -16.55 -41.77 8.58
N ALA A 341 -16.90 -42.72 7.70
CA ALA A 341 -17.90 -42.53 6.65
C ALA A 341 -19.32 -43.05 6.99
N GLN A 342 -19.58 -43.47 8.23
CA GLN A 342 -20.89 -44.03 8.61
C GLN A 342 -21.96 -42.95 8.85
N GLN A 343 -23.11 -43.10 8.21
CA GLN A 343 -24.35 -42.38 8.49
C GLN A 343 -25.26 -43.19 9.41
N PRO A 344 -25.88 -42.59 10.44
CA PRO A 344 -27.01 -43.16 11.16
C PRO A 344 -28.34 -42.61 10.59
N ALA A 345 -29.28 -43.48 10.25
CA ALA A 345 -30.64 -43.07 9.86
C ALA A 345 -31.70 -44.14 10.17
N GLN A 346 -32.39 -44.01 11.31
CA GLN A 346 -33.80 -44.40 11.45
C GLN A 346 -34.42 -43.81 12.72
N MET A 347 -35.76 -43.73 12.74
CA MET A 347 -36.58 -43.11 13.78
C MET A 347 -37.26 -44.18 14.64
N LEU A 348 -37.64 -43.85 15.88
CA LEU A 348 -39.05 -43.92 16.36
C LEU A 348 -39.22 -43.32 17.77
N ALA A 349 -40.47 -43.11 18.18
CA ALA A 349 -40.87 -42.28 19.32
C ALA A 349 -40.84 -42.98 20.69
N GLY A 350 -40.72 -42.21 21.78
CA GLY A 350 -40.85 -42.68 23.16
C GLY A 350 -40.58 -41.62 24.24
N GLU A 351 -41.67 -41.05 24.78
CA GLU A 351 -41.87 -40.53 26.15
C GLU A 351 -40.79 -39.69 26.89
N SER A 352 -41.17 -38.43 27.17
CA SER A 352 -41.06 -37.66 28.42
C SER A 352 -40.06 -38.08 29.53
N LEU A 353 -39.17 -37.16 29.94
CA LEU A 353 -39.17 -36.49 31.27
C LEU A 353 -37.94 -35.57 31.50
N GLU A 354 -38.17 -34.43 32.17
CA GLU A 354 -37.18 -33.51 32.75
C GLU A 354 -36.98 -33.83 34.26
N PRO A 355 -35.94 -33.33 34.96
CA PRO A 355 -34.55 -33.11 34.52
C PRO A 355 -33.50 -33.54 35.59
N ALA A 356 -32.24 -33.14 35.37
CA ALA A 356 -31.14 -32.99 36.34
C ALA A 356 -30.49 -34.24 36.97
N THR A 357 -29.18 -34.40 36.73
CA THR A 357 -28.14 -34.22 37.77
C THR A 357 -26.76 -34.00 37.12
N ALA A 358 -25.72 -33.78 37.93
CA ALA A 358 -24.44 -33.19 37.49
C ALA A 358 -23.28 -34.20 37.33
N LEU A 359 -22.07 -33.65 37.14
CA LEU A 359 -20.75 -34.31 36.96
C LEU A 359 -20.51 -34.80 35.51
N ASP A 360 -19.36 -34.52 34.86
CA ASP A 360 -18.20 -33.73 35.31
C ASP A 360 -17.53 -32.97 34.14
N LYS A 361 -16.85 -31.86 34.44
CA LYS A 361 -16.06 -31.06 33.48
C LYS A 361 -14.75 -30.59 34.13
N PRO A 362 -13.58 -30.81 33.50
CA PRO A 362 -12.32 -30.27 34.01
C PRO A 362 -12.36 -28.73 34.04
N ALA A 363 -11.78 -28.17 35.11
CA ALA A 363 -12.06 -26.80 35.54
C ALA A 363 -11.57 -25.70 34.57
N VAL A 364 -12.40 -24.67 34.41
CA VAL A 364 -11.96 -23.31 34.15
C VAL A 364 -11.95 -22.57 35.49
N SER A 365 -10.90 -21.82 35.80
CA SER A 365 -10.72 -21.14 37.09
C SER A 365 -11.69 -19.97 37.28
N LYS A 366 -12.37 -19.92 38.44
CA LYS A 366 -13.19 -18.77 38.86
C LYS A 366 -12.31 -17.55 39.15
N ALA A 367 -12.56 -16.41 38.49
CA ALA A 367 -11.99 -15.10 38.88
C ALA A 367 -12.70 -13.86 38.25
N VAL A 368 -14.02 -13.88 38.03
CA VAL A 368 -14.74 -12.78 37.33
C VAL A 368 -16.06 -12.34 38.00
N GLU A 369 -16.18 -12.49 39.32
CA GLU A 369 -17.30 -11.94 40.10
C GLU A 369 -16.72 -11.00 41.17
N GLY A 370 -17.11 -9.72 41.16
CA GLY A 370 -16.73 -8.72 42.18
C GLY A 370 -15.92 -7.48 41.74
N ARG A 371 -15.59 -7.31 40.45
CA ARG A 371 -14.89 -6.09 39.98
C ARG A 371 -15.86 -4.89 39.87
N VAL A 372 -15.49 -3.76 40.47
CA VAL A 372 -16.21 -2.48 40.34
C VAL A 372 -15.50 -1.62 39.29
N TYR A 373 -16.16 -1.37 38.16
CA TYR A 373 -15.62 -0.54 37.06
C TYR A 373 -15.84 0.96 37.31
N LEU A 374 -14.96 1.79 36.73
CA LEU A 374 -14.82 3.22 37.03
C LEU A 374 -14.75 4.04 35.75
N ALA A 375 -15.57 5.08 35.67
CA ALA A 375 -15.67 6.03 34.56
C ALA A 375 -14.58 7.13 34.66
N VAL A 376 -13.31 6.71 34.71
CA VAL A 376 -12.15 7.60 34.87
C VAL A 376 -11.85 8.30 33.55
N THR A 377 -11.81 9.64 33.54
CA THR A 377 -11.45 10.40 32.33
C THR A 377 -9.96 10.33 32.04
N TYR A 378 -9.54 10.60 30.80
CA TYR A 378 -8.12 10.62 30.42
C TYR A 378 -7.28 11.60 31.25
N ARG A 379 -7.88 12.70 31.73
CA ARG A 379 -7.20 13.70 32.57
C ARG A 379 -6.94 13.18 33.99
N ASP A 380 -7.83 12.34 34.48
CA ASP A 380 -7.86 11.93 35.90
C ASP A 380 -7.18 10.57 36.14
N ARG A 381 -6.79 9.89 35.06
CA ARG A 381 -6.20 8.53 35.06
C ARG A 381 -5.07 8.35 36.09
N THR A 382 -4.23 9.37 36.29
CA THR A 382 -3.10 9.31 37.22
C THR A 382 -3.55 9.35 38.68
N GLU A 383 -4.60 10.12 38.98
CA GLU A 383 -5.18 10.21 40.33
C GLU A 383 -5.94 8.92 40.69
N ALA A 384 -6.70 8.36 39.74
CA ALA A 384 -7.37 7.08 39.92
C ALA A 384 -6.37 5.91 40.07
N LYS A 385 -5.33 5.84 39.24
CA LYS A 385 -4.22 4.87 39.36
C LYS A 385 -3.54 5.00 40.74
N GLY A 386 -3.31 6.23 41.21
CA GLY A 386 -2.77 6.52 42.55
C GLY A 386 -3.70 6.16 43.72
N ALA A 387 -5.00 6.02 43.48
CA ALA A 387 -5.99 5.51 44.42
C ALA A 387 -6.25 3.99 44.28
N GLY A 388 -5.49 3.29 43.45
CA GLY A 388 -5.57 1.83 43.27
C GLY A 388 -6.56 1.37 42.20
N ALA A 389 -6.93 2.22 41.25
CA ALA A 389 -7.59 1.76 40.04
C ALA A 389 -6.60 1.01 39.12
N GLU A 390 -6.99 -0.18 38.68
CA GLU A 390 -6.27 -1.01 37.71
C GLU A 390 -6.96 -0.95 36.33
N TRP A 391 -6.22 -1.25 35.26
CA TRP A 391 -6.74 -1.23 33.89
C TRP A 391 -7.03 -2.64 33.38
N ASP A 392 -8.29 -2.97 33.13
CA ASP A 392 -8.65 -4.23 32.49
C ASP A 392 -8.33 -4.16 30.99
N LYS A 393 -7.43 -5.01 30.50
CA LYS A 393 -7.01 -5.03 29.10
C LYS A 393 -8.04 -5.69 28.15
N ALA A 394 -8.94 -6.50 28.67
CA ALA A 394 -10.00 -7.15 27.91
C ALA A 394 -11.24 -6.26 27.78
N ALA A 395 -11.74 -5.72 28.91
CA ALA A 395 -12.84 -4.75 28.94
C ALA A 395 -12.40 -3.34 28.48
N LYS A 396 -11.09 -3.03 28.55
CA LYS A 396 -10.49 -1.70 28.26
C LYS A 396 -11.10 -0.59 29.12
N SER A 397 -11.33 -0.88 30.39
CA SER A 397 -11.88 0.05 31.39
C SER A 397 -11.10 -0.03 32.70
N TRP A 398 -11.12 1.05 33.46
CA TRP A 398 -10.57 1.08 34.82
C TRP A 398 -11.49 0.33 35.79
N TYR A 399 -10.92 -0.41 36.74
CA TYR A 399 -11.64 -1.04 37.83
C TYR A 399 -10.91 -0.84 39.16
N ALA A 400 -11.61 -0.92 40.29
CA ALA A 400 -10.99 -0.91 41.60
C ALA A 400 -10.21 -2.21 41.84
N GLY A 401 -8.87 -2.11 41.96
CA GLY A 401 -7.99 -3.26 42.23
C GLY A 401 -8.17 -3.85 43.64
N PRO A 402 -7.56 -5.00 43.96
CA PRO A 402 -7.72 -5.69 45.25
C PRO A 402 -7.26 -4.90 46.49
N HIS A 403 -6.51 -3.82 46.29
CA HIS A 403 -5.98 -2.94 47.35
C HIS A 403 -6.41 -1.47 47.16
N ALA A 404 -7.52 -1.26 46.46
CA ALA A 404 -8.01 0.07 46.08
C ALA A 404 -8.63 0.86 47.23
N ASP A 405 -8.36 2.17 47.25
CA ASP A 405 -9.01 3.12 48.16
C ASP A 405 -10.38 3.52 47.60
N MET A 406 -11.39 2.73 47.95
CA MET A 406 -12.78 2.93 47.50
C MET A 406 -13.37 4.29 47.91
N ALA A 407 -12.83 4.97 48.93
CA ALA A 407 -13.29 6.30 49.33
C ALA A 407 -12.71 7.40 48.41
N LYS A 408 -11.46 7.25 47.94
CA LYS A 408 -10.88 8.13 46.91
C LYS A 408 -11.46 7.87 45.52
N LEU A 409 -11.80 6.61 45.20
CA LEU A 409 -12.32 6.21 43.90
C LEU A 409 -13.81 6.52 43.68
N ASP A 410 -14.55 6.85 44.75
CA ASP A 410 -16.00 7.03 44.73
C ASP A 410 -16.47 8.04 43.65
N LYS A 411 -15.70 9.12 43.43
CA LYS A 411 -16.00 10.17 42.44
C LYS A 411 -15.92 9.73 40.97
N TRP A 412 -15.35 8.56 40.68
CA TRP A 412 -15.34 7.96 39.33
C TRP A 412 -16.24 6.71 39.22
N LYS A 413 -17.09 6.42 40.22
CA LYS A 413 -18.20 5.47 40.00
C LYS A 413 -19.11 6.02 38.89
N PRO A 414 -19.66 5.19 37.99
CA PRO A 414 -20.59 5.64 36.94
C PRO A 414 -21.79 6.45 37.45
N GLU A 415 -22.22 6.20 38.68
CA GLU A 415 -23.30 6.90 39.39
C GLU A 415 -22.95 8.36 39.76
N ASN A 416 -21.66 8.69 39.92
CA ASN A 416 -21.18 9.94 40.51
C ASN A 416 -20.53 10.90 39.50
N VAL A 417 -20.33 10.51 38.23
CA VAL A 417 -19.71 11.38 37.22
C VAL A 417 -20.74 12.37 36.65
N PRO A 418 -20.56 13.70 36.81
CA PRO A 418 -21.51 14.67 36.28
C PRO A 418 -21.49 14.68 34.74
N THR A 419 -22.66 14.49 34.13
CA THR A 419 -22.84 14.62 32.67
C THR A 419 -22.74 16.08 32.23
N HIS A 420 -21.52 16.52 31.91
CA HIS A 420 -21.26 17.87 31.38
C HIS A 420 -21.90 18.07 29.99
N GLN A 421 -23.17 18.46 30.00
CA GLN A 421 -23.92 18.86 28.80
C GLN A 421 -23.66 20.34 28.47
N GLY A 422 -23.13 20.59 27.27
CA GLY A 422 -23.47 21.78 26.48
C GLY A 422 -24.37 21.34 25.31
N PRO A 423 -25.18 22.24 24.72
CA PRO A 423 -26.11 21.87 23.66
C PRO A 423 -25.37 21.51 22.37
N ALA A 424 -25.15 20.22 22.14
CA ALA A 424 -24.75 19.70 20.84
C ALA A 424 -25.92 19.90 19.85
N MET A 425 -25.63 20.43 18.66
CA MET A 425 -26.54 20.31 17.51
C MET A 425 -26.86 18.84 17.27
N ALA A 426 -28.07 18.53 16.78
CA ALA A 426 -28.40 17.14 16.49
C ALA A 426 -27.45 16.60 15.41
N PRO A 427 -27.00 15.34 15.47
CA PRO A 427 -26.07 14.79 14.46
C PRO A 427 -26.59 14.91 13.01
N ARG A 428 -27.92 14.92 12.82
CA ARG A 428 -28.59 15.19 11.55
C ARG A 428 -28.39 16.63 11.04
N GLU A 429 -28.29 17.60 11.94
CA GLU A 429 -28.06 19.03 11.64
C GLU A 429 -26.58 19.30 11.36
N GLU A 430 -25.65 18.70 12.12
CA GLU A 430 -24.22 18.75 11.80
C GLU A 430 -23.95 18.15 10.39
N PHE A 431 -24.58 17.03 10.06
CA PHE A 431 -24.47 16.40 8.74
C PHE A 431 -25.16 17.22 7.63
N ALA A 432 -26.28 17.90 7.93
CA ALA A 432 -26.91 18.84 7.00
C ALA A 432 -26.01 20.05 6.69
N ALA A 433 -25.32 20.61 7.70
CA ALA A 433 -24.35 21.68 7.53
C ALA A 433 -23.12 21.21 6.72
N ALA A 434 -22.66 19.98 6.94
CA ALA A 434 -21.60 19.37 6.14
C ALA A 434 -22.03 19.17 4.67
N LEU A 435 -23.26 18.73 4.40
CA LEU A 435 -23.82 18.64 3.05
C LEU A 435 -23.88 20.01 2.35
N ALA A 436 -24.34 21.05 3.05
CA ALA A 436 -24.32 22.41 2.52
C ALA A 436 -22.89 22.87 2.18
N SER A 437 -21.89 22.52 3.00
CA SER A 437 -20.49 22.91 2.77
C SER A 437 -19.86 22.33 1.49
N ILE A 438 -20.38 21.21 0.95
CA ILE A 438 -19.97 20.67 -0.37
C ILE A 438 -20.89 21.10 -1.53
N GLY A 439 -21.78 22.08 -1.31
CA GLY A 439 -22.71 22.60 -2.31
C GLY A 439 -23.93 21.71 -2.59
N CYS A 440 -24.33 20.85 -1.65
CA CYS A 440 -25.61 20.12 -1.71
C CYS A 440 -26.73 20.96 -1.09
N VAL A 441 -27.83 21.12 -1.83
CA VAL A 441 -29.01 21.89 -1.41
C VAL A 441 -29.88 21.04 -0.48
N VAL A 442 -29.76 21.27 0.82
CA VAL A 442 -30.65 20.69 1.84
C VAL A 442 -31.89 21.58 1.99
N PRO A 443 -33.09 21.15 1.54
CA PRO A 443 -34.30 21.97 1.65
C PRO A 443 -34.76 22.08 3.10
N ALA A 444 -34.94 23.31 3.60
CA ALA A 444 -35.44 23.56 4.95
C ALA A 444 -36.84 22.93 5.13
N GLY A 445 -36.98 22.04 6.12
CA GLY A 445 -38.21 21.29 6.39
C GLY A 445 -38.42 20.02 5.54
N GLY A 446 -37.43 19.60 4.74
CA GLY A 446 -37.49 18.35 3.96
C GLY A 446 -37.07 17.09 4.72
N ASP A 447 -37.23 15.93 4.08
CA ASP A 447 -36.82 14.62 4.62
C ASP A 447 -35.29 14.48 4.75
N HIS A 448 -34.52 15.26 4.00
CA HIS A 448 -33.07 15.16 3.98
C HIS A 448 -32.40 16.03 5.07
N PRO A 449 -31.27 15.58 5.64
CA PRO A 449 -30.63 14.29 5.39
C PRO A 449 -31.34 13.11 6.06
N ILE A 450 -31.33 11.97 5.37
CA ILE A 450 -31.85 10.69 5.86
C ILE A 450 -30.66 9.86 6.35
N MET A 451 -30.72 9.34 7.59
CA MET A 451 -29.56 8.76 8.29
C MET A 451 -29.75 7.26 8.59
N ASP A 452 -30.18 6.51 7.58
CA ASP A 452 -30.54 5.08 7.63
C ASP A 452 -29.39 4.12 7.23
N GLY A 453 -28.26 4.65 6.77
CA GLY A 453 -27.14 3.87 6.23
C GLY A 453 -27.29 3.50 4.75
N GLU A 454 -28.31 4.00 4.04
CA GLU A 454 -28.51 3.78 2.61
C GLU A 454 -27.95 4.92 1.73
N LYS A 455 -27.94 4.71 0.41
CA LYS A 455 -27.40 5.66 -0.59
C LYS A 455 -28.48 6.62 -1.09
N HIS A 456 -28.52 7.82 -0.51
CA HIS A 456 -29.48 8.86 -0.87
C HIS A 456 -28.94 9.83 -1.93
N ARG A 457 -29.83 10.33 -2.77
CA ARG A 457 -29.55 11.41 -3.74
C ARG A 457 -30.01 12.75 -3.18
N ILE A 458 -29.32 13.82 -3.58
CA ILE A 458 -29.67 15.20 -3.20
C ILE A 458 -29.29 16.16 -4.31
N SER A 459 -30.04 17.25 -4.47
CA SER A 459 -29.68 18.27 -5.45
C SER A 459 -28.47 19.08 -5.03
N VAL A 460 -27.74 19.62 -6.01
CA VAL A 460 -26.60 20.54 -5.82
C VAL A 460 -26.90 21.93 -6.38
N GLU A 461 -26.11 22.92 -6.01
CA GLU A 461 -26.33 24.29 -6.45
C GLU A 461 -26.29 24.44 -7.99
N GLY A 462 -27.18 25.31 -8.50
CA GLY A 462 -27.33 25.55 -9.93
C GLY A 462 -27.90 24.37 -10.73
N GLU A 463 -28.75 23.52 -10.13
CA GLU A 463 -29.59 22.56 -10.87
C GLU A 463 -31.06 22.63 -10.43
N LYS A 464 -31.99 22.08 -11.22
CA LYS A 464 -33.40 22.01 -10.81
C LYS A 464 -33.58 20.95 -9.74
N PHE A 465 -34.22 21.32 -8.63
CA PHE A 465 -34.49 20.42 -7.51
C PHE A 465 -35.14 19.11 -7.95
N SER A 466 -34.56 17.97 -7.56
CA SER A 466 -35.08 16.63 -7.83
C SER A 466 -34.83 15.71 -6.65
N LYS A 467 -35.91 15.16 -6.09
CA LYS A 467 -35.87 14.25 -4.93
C LYS A 467 -35.13 12.93 -5.21
N ASN A 468 -35.08 12.49 -6.48
CA ASN A 468 -34.54 11.18 -6.86
C ASN A 468 -33.34 11.25 -7.82
N SER A 469 -33.07 12.41 -8.44
CA SER A 469 -32.11 12.53 -9.56
C SER A 469 -31.10 13.68 -9.41
N GLY A 470 -30.88 14.18 -8.20
CA GLY A 470 -29.88 15.23 -7.93
C GLY A 470 -28.44 14.76 -8.14
N SER A 471 -27.54 15.69 -8.51
CA SER A 471 -26.14 15.38 -8.80
C SER A 471 -25.29 15.10 -7.56
N GLY A 472 -25.80 15.34 -6.35
CA GLY A 472 -25.17 14.94 -5.10
C GLY A 472 -25.61 13.53 -4.67
N PHE A 473 -24.76 12.84 -3.90
CA PHE A 473 -25.20 11.69 -3.10
C PHE A 473 -24.54 11.69 -1.73
N TYR A 474 -25.16 10.98 -0.79
CA TYR A 474 -24.59 10.73 0.52
C TYR A 474 -25.05 9.40 1.11
N VAL A 475 -24.35 8.97 2.16
CA VAL A 475 -24.72 7.89 3.07
C VAL A 475 -24.56 8.45 4.48
N GLY A 476 -25.64 8.47 5.27
CA GLY A 476 -25.62 8.93 6.65
C GLY A 476 -25.97 7.79 7.60
N HIS A 477 -25.19 7.60 8.65
CA HIS A 477 -25.39 6.58 9.68
C HIS A 477 -25.80 7.20 11.01
N LEU A 478 -26.73 6.54 11.71
CA LEU A 478 -26.98 6.73 13.14
C LEU A 478 -26.62 5.49 13.97
N ASP A 479 -26.23 4.37 13.36
CA ASP A 479 -25.90 3.14 14.08
C ASP A 479 -24.51 3.20 14.72
N GLY A 480 -24.48 3.22 16.05
CA GLY A 480 -23.27 3.23 16.87
C GLY A 480 -22.64 4.62 17.01
N TYR A 481 -21.96 5.09 15.98
CA TYR A 481 -21.31 6.41 15.96
C TYR A 481 -21.78 7.18 14.73
N PRO A 482 -22.55 8.29 14.90
CA PRO A 482 -23.08 9.02 13.76
C PRO A 482 -21.97 9.56 12.87
N ALA A 483 -21.96 9.09 11.62
CA ALA A 483 -20.94 9.36 10.63
C ALA A 483 -21.56 9.26 9.23
N GLY A 484 -20.83 9.69 8.20
CA GLY A 484 -21.33 9.57 6.84
C GLY A 484 -20.34 10.01 5.78
N PHE A 485 -20.67 9.69 4.55
CA PHE A 485 -19.93 10.09 3.36
C PHE A 485 -20.85 10.91 2.46
N MET A 486 -20.33 11.96 1.83
CA MET A 486 -21.08 12.82 0.91
C MET A 486 -20.21 13.26 -0.26
N LYS A 487 -20.79 13.32 -1.46
CA LYS A 487 -20.09 13.69 -2.69
C LYS A 487 -20.98 14.47 -3.67
N ASN A 488 -20.43 15.56 -4.19
CA ASN A 488 -21.01 16.39 -5.23
C ASN A 488 -20.38 16.00 -6.59
N ASN A 489 -21.10 15.27 -7.44
CA ASN A 489 -20.55 14.78 -8.71
C ASN A 489 -20.37 15.89 -9.77
N LYS A 490 -20.84 17.12 -9.50
CA LYS A 490 -20.75 18.28 -10.41
C LYS A 490 -19.50 19.12 -10.17
N THR A 491 -19.01 19.15 -8.92
CA THR A 491 -17.75 19.82 -8.53
C THR A 491 -16.61 18.84 -8.27
N GLY A 492 -16.90 17.55 -8.08
CA GLY A 492 -15.96 16.52 -7.68
C GLY A 492 -15.73 16.43 -6.16
N ALA A 493 -16.17 17.44 -5.39
CA ALA A 493 -15.93 17.53 -3.96
C ALA A 493 -16.57 16.37 -3.17
N GLU A 494 -15.82 15.81 -2.23
CA GLU A 494 -16.26 14.74 -1.34
C GLU A 494 -15.76 14.94 0.08
N LEU A 495 -16.52 14.44 1.06
CA LEU A 495 -16.25 14.64 2.48
C LEU A 495 -16.71 13.41 3.29
N THR A 496 -15.87 13.00 4.25
CA THR A 496 -16.26 12.05 5.31
C THR A 496 -16.56 12.84 6.58
N TRP A 497 -17.81 12.80 7.03
CA TRP A 497 -18.28 13.47 8.25
C TRP A 497 -18.39 12.49 9.43
N LYS A 498 -18.23 13.02 10.64
CA LYS A 498 -18.21 12.32 11.93
C LYS A 498 -18.76 13.27 13.01
N ALA A 499 -19.75 12.83 13.79
CA ALA A 499 -20.41 13.68 14.78
C ALA A 499 -19.52 14.06 15.96
N LYS A 500 -19.61 15.32 16.40
CA LYS A 500 -18.86 15.80 17.56
C LYS A 500 -19.49 15.33 18.87
N GLY A 501 -18.66 15.04 19.87
CA GLY A 501 -19.08 14.73 21.24
C GLY A 501 -19.39 13.26 21.58
N TYR A 502 -19.50 12.34 20.63
CA TYR A 502 -19.78 10.92 20.92
C TYR A 502 -18.53 10.12 21.34
N THR A 503 -18.33 9.94 22.64
CA THR A 503 -17.32 9.02 23.21
C THR A 503 -17.90 7.63 23.44
N LEU A 504 -17.80 6.75 22.44
CA LEU A 504 -18.25 5.35 22.57
C LEU A 504 -17.41 4.55 23.59
N ASP A 505 -18.09 3.66 24.32
CA ASP A 505 -17.47 2.67 25.19
C ASP A 505 -16.62 1.65 24.39
N PRO A 506 -15.48 1.17 24.92
CA PRO A 506 -14.68 0.12 24.28
C PRO A 506 -15.40 -1.20 23.96
N GLU A 507 -16.39 -1.63 24.75
CA GLU A 507 -17.22 -2.81 24.44
C GLU A 507 -18.10 -2.54 23.22
N GLN A 508 -18.72 -1.36 23.16
CA GLN A 508 -19.53 -0.92 22.01
C GLN A 508 -18.68 -0.83 20.73
N LYS A 509 -17.43 -0.36 20.83
CA LYS A 509 -16.47 -0.35 19.71
C LYS A 509 -16.13 -1.76 19.22
N ALA A 510 -15.98 -2.74 20.11
CA ALA A 510 -15.73 -4.14 19.74
C ALA A 510 -16.96 -4.78 19.06
N LEU A 511 -18.16 -4.54 19.61
CA LEU A 511 -19.42 -5.01 19.03
C LEU A 511 -19.66 -4.44 17.63
N LEU A 512 -19.45 -3.13 17.44
CA LEU A 512 -19.56 -2.49 16.13
C LEU A 512 -18.54 -3.00 15.12
N ALA A 513 -17.33 -3.38 15.55
CA ALA A 513 -16.34 -4.01 14.67
C ALA A 513 -16.77 -5.42 14.21
N SER A 514 -17.36 -6.23 15.09
CA SER A 514 -17.95 -7.54 14.70
C SER A 514 -19.11 -7.34 13.72
N GLN A 515 -20.05 -6.46 14.07
CA GLN A 515 -21.19 -6.14 13.20
C GLN A 515 -20.78 -5.56 11.85
N ALA A 516 -19.69 -4.78 11.77
CA ALA A 516 -19.14 -4.29 10.51
C ALA A 516 -18.54 -5.42 9.66
N ALA A 517 -17.81 -6.35 10.28
CA ALA A 517 -17.27 -7.53 9.60
C ALA A 517 -18.39 -8.47 9.11
N GLU A 518 -19.42 -8.69 9.93
CA GLU A 518 -20.61 -9.47 9.58
C GLU A 518 -21.42 -8.82 8.46
N LYS A 519 -21.71 -7.51 8.55
CA LYS A 519 -22.36 -6.74 7.47
C LYS A 519 -21.54 -6.77 6.17
N LEU A 520 -20.20 -6.75 6.24
CA LEU A 520 -19.33 -6.86 5.06
C LEU A 520 -19.34 -8.28 4.49
N GLN A 521 -19.29 -9.32 5.32
CA GLN A 521 -19.38 -10.71 4.88
C GLN A 521 -20.76 -11.01 4.26
N GLN A 522 -21.84 -10.49 4.85
CA GLN A 522 -23.18 -10.51 4.26
C GLN A 522 -23.13 -9.82 2.89
N ARG A 523 -22.67 -8.56 2.81
CA ARG A 523 -22.57 -7.82 1.54
C ARG A 523 -21.68 -8.48 0.47
N GLU A 524 -20.67 -9.28 0.81
CA GLU A 524 -19.85 -10.01 -0.18
C GLU A 524 -20.49 -11.35 -0.59
N ALA A 525 -21.03 -12.10 0.38
CA ALA A 525 -21.88 -13.25 0.13
C ALA A 525 -23.10 -12.87 -0.70
N GLU A 526 -23.54 -11.61 -0.58
CA GLU A 526 -24.52 -10.92 -1.41
C GLU A 526 -23.99 -10.39 -2.75
N LEU A 527 -22.86 -9.70 -2.83
CA LEU A 527 -22.39 -9.17 -4.12
C LEU A 527 -22.08 -10.29 -5.12
N SER A 528 -21.30 -11.29 -4.70
CA SER A 528 -21.03 -12.45 -5.56
C SER A 528 -22.27 -13.36 -5.70
N LYS A 529 -23.35 -13.04 -4.97
CA LYS A 529 -24.69 -13.58 -5.18
C LYS A 529 -25.11 -13.19 -6.63
N LEU A 530 -25.30 -11.90 -7.01
CA LEU A 530 -25.96 -11.55 -8.30
C LEU A 530 -25.17 -11.90 -9.54
N GLN A 531 -23.85 -11.86 -9.43
CA GLN A 531 -22.93 -12.21 -10.51
C GLN A 531 -23.20 -13.62 -11.06
N GLU A 532 -23.64 -14.56 -10.22
CA GLU A 532 -23.95 -15.94 -10.61
C GLU A 532 -25.33 -16.09 -11.26
N GLN A 533 -26.38 -15.41 -10.79
CA GLN A 533 -27.68 -15.38 -11.49
C GLN A 533 -27.58 -14.61 -12.80
N ALA A 534 -26.79 -13.53 -12.84
CA ALA A 534 -26.48 -12.81 -14.05
C ALA A 534 -25.71 -13.69 -15.04
N ALA A 535 -24.69 -14.44 -14.61
CA ALA A 535 -23.98 -15.42 -15.45
C ALA A 535 -24.96 -16.47 -16.03
N LYS A 536 -25.78 -17.10 -15.19
CA LYS A 536 -26.81 -18.08 -15.61
C LYS A 536 -27.83 -17.49 -16.57
N ARG A 537 -28.22 -16.23 -16.41
CA ARG A 537 -29.10 -15.48 -17.33
C ARG A 537 -28.40 -15.19 -18.65
N VAL A 538 -27.16 -14.70 -18.63
CA VAL A 538 -26.40 -14.38 -19.84
C VAL A 538 -26.13 -15.65 -20.66
N GLY A 539 -25.70 -16.76 -20.04
CA GLY A 539 -25.48 -18.02 -20.75
C GLY A 539 -26.73 -18.54 -21.48
N LYS A 540 -27.91 -18.39 -20.87
CA LYS A 540 -29.21 -18.70 -21.51
C LYS A 540 -29.53 -17.80 -22.72
N GLU A 541 -29.07 -16.56 -22.73
CA GLU A 541 -29.23 -15.67 -23.90
C GLU A 541 -28.17 -15.94 -24.96
N LEU A 542 -26.90 -16.17 -24.58
CA LEU A 542 -25.82 -16.51 -25.51
C LEU A 542 -26.09 -17.83 -26.26
N GLY A 543 -26.70 -18.82 -25.60
CA GLY A 543 -27.12 -20.07 -26.23
C GLY A 543 -28.21 -19.95 -27.31
N LYS A 544 -28.74 -18.74 -27.57
CA LYS A 544 -29.68 -18.44 -28.68
C LYS A 544 -28.99 -17.77 -29.88
N LEU A 545 -27.74 -17.37 -29.73
CA LEU A 545 -26.96 -16.62 -30.71
C LEU A 545 -26.20 -17.56 -31.67
N VAL A 546 -25.65 -17.00 -32.74
CA VAL A 546 -24.80 -17.72 -33.70
C VAL A 546 -23.38 -17.14 -33.69
N GLN A 547 -22.38 -17.92 -34.13
CA GLN A 547 -21.02 -17.39 -34.34
C GLN A 547 -21.02 -16.31 -35.43
N VAL A 548 -20.16 -15.29 -35.29
CA VAL A 548 -19.99 -14.28 -36.34
C VAL A 548 -19.22 -14.91 -37.51
N THR A 549 -19.92 -15.19 -38.61
CA THR A 549 -19.30 -15.64 -39.88
C THR A 549 -19.19 -14.52 -40.92
N VAL A 550 -20.00 -13.46 -40.78
CA VAL A 550 -20.01 -12.26 -41.62
C VAL A 550 -19.83 -11.05 -40.73
N ALA A 551 -18.99 -10.08 -41.13
CA ALA A 551 -18.69 -8.90 -40.32
C ALA A 551 -19.97 -8.11 -40.00
N THR A 552 -20.25 -7.91 -38.71
CA THR A 552 -21.36 -7.06 -38.23
C THR A 552 -21.09 -5.58 -38.57
N PRO A 553 -22.10 -4.69 -38.54
CA PRO A 553 -21.90 -3.26 -38.79
C PRO A 553 -20.81 -2.61 -37.92
N TYR A 554 -20.67 -3.03 -36.65
CA TYR A 554 -19.57 -2.59 -35.78
C TYR A 554 -18.20 -3.07 -36.28
N MET A 555 -18.08 -4.34 -36.70
CA MET A 555 -16.82 -4.88 -37.21
C MET A 555 -16.40 -4.19 -38.51
N GLN A 556 -17.36 -3.95 -39.42
CA GLN A 556 -17.15 -3.17 -40.64
C GLN A 556 -16.68 -1.74 -40.33
N ALA A 557 -17.35 -1.04 -39.40
CA ALA A 557 -17.02 0.33 -39.00
C ALA A 557 -15.68 0.46 -38.25
N LYS A 558 -15.15 -0.63 -37.68
CA LYS A 558 -13.79 -0.67 -37.10
C LYS A 558 -12.74 -1.31 -38.03
N GLY A 559 -13.10 -1.81 -39.20
CA GLY A 559 -12.15 -2.42 -40.16
C GLY A 559 -11.59 -3.79 -39.74
N ILE A 560 -12.32 -4.54 -38.90
CA ILE A 560 -11.88 -5.84 -38.37
C ILE A 560 -12.69 -7.01 -38.95
N VAL A 561 -12.02 -8.14 -39.18
CA VAL A 561 -12.67 -9.38 -39.64
C VAL A 561 -13.30 -10.18 -38.48
N PRO A 562 -14.30 -11.04 -38.75
CA PRO A 562 -14.80 -11.99 -37.76
C PRO A 562 -13.73 -12.98 -37.28
N HIS A 563 -13.79 -13.35 -36.01
CA HIS A 563 -12.95 -14.39 -35.41
C HIS A 563 -13.79 -15.30 -34.52
N ALA A 564 -13.36 -16.56 -34.38
CA ALA A 564 -14.00 -17.53 -33.49
C ALA A 564 -14.09 -17.02 -32.05
N GLY A 565 -15.25 -17.24 -31.42
CA GLY A 565 -15.57 -16.77 -30.08
C GLY A 565 -16.57 -15.60 -30.07
N ALA A 566 -16.54 -14.74 -31.09
CA ALA A 566 -17.54 -13.67 -31.23
C ALA A 566 -18.89 -14.23 -31.67
N LEU A 567 -19.98 -13.73 -31.09
CA LEU A 567 -21.36 -14.12 -31.40
C LEU A 567 -22.18 -12.95 -31.97
N THR A 568 -23.26 -13.25 -32.68
CA THR A 568 -24.23 -12.27 -33.20
C THR A 568 -25.67 -12.76 -33.07
N ASP A 569 -26.61 -11.81 -33.12
CA ASP A 569 -28.03 -12.12 -33.31
C ASP A 569 -28.27 -12.66 -34.73
N LYS A 570 -29.42 -13.32 -34.95
CA LYS A 570 -29.73 -14.01 -36.21
C LYS A 570 -29.72 -13.09 -37.44
N ASP A 571 -29.89 -11.79 -37.22
CA ASP A 571 -29.91 -10.75 -38.25
C ASP A 571 -28.49 -10.21 -38.59
N GLY A 572 -27.44 -10.67 -37.91
CA GLY A 572 -26.05 -10.25 -38.13
C GLY A 572 -25.71 -8.82 -37.66
N LYS A 573 -26.54 -8.24 -36.79
CA LYS A 573 -26.56 -6.80 -36.50
C LYS A 573 -25.76 -6.40 -35.27
N LYS A 574 -25.89 -7.16 -34.19
CA LYS A 574 -25.25 -6.86 -32.89
C LYS A 574 -24.15 -7.86 -32.63
N THR A 575 -23.03 -7.40 -32.10
CA THR A 575 -21.93 -8.26 -31.67
C THR A 575 -22.07 -8.55 -30.19
N TYR A 576 -21.83 -9.79 -29.78
CA TYR A 576 -21.88 -10.24 -28.40
C TYR A 576 -20.55 -10.95 -28.14
N LEU A 577 -19.77 -10.47 -27.17
CA LEU A 577 -18.45 -11.01 -26.82
C LEU A 577 -18.54 -11.69 -25.46
N PRO A 578 -18.65 -13.03 -25.40
CA PRO A 578 -18.64 -13.77 -24.13
C PRO A 578 -17.40 -13.40 -23.30
N ALA A 579 -17.63 -13.00 -22.06
CA ALA A 579 -16.58 -12.69 -21.10
C ALA A 579 -16.43 -13.87 -20.13
N THR A 580 -15.30 -14.57 -20.22
CA THR A 580 -14.97 -15.73 -19.40
C THR A 580 -13.91 -15.38 -18.37
N ASP A 581 -13.91 -16.03 -17.22
CA ASP A 581 -12.74 -16.05 -16.34
C ASP A 581 -11.65 -17.01 -16.89
N VAL A 582 -10.57 -17.12 -16.12
CA VAL A 582 -9.40 -17.94 -16.45
C VAL A 582 -9.70 -19.44 -16.53
N ASP A 583 -10.77 -19.90 -15.87
CA ASP A 583 -11.26 -21.28 -15.89
C ASP A 583 -12.23 -21.55 -17.05
N GLY A 584 -12.53 -20.53 -17.86
CA GLY A 584 -13.43 -20.61 -19.00
C GLY A 584 -14.91 -20.42 -18.64
N LYS A 585 -15.23 -20.11 -17.37
CA LYS A 585 -16.62 -19.85 -16.95
C LYS A 585 -17.06 -18.49 -17.46
N GLN A 586 -18.12 -18.48 -18.27
CA GLN A 586 -18.76 -17.28 -18.79
C GLN A 586 -19.54 -16.56 -17.67
N TRP A 587 -19.10 -15.36 -17.30
CA TRP A 587 -19.72 -14.53 -16.25
C TRP A 587 -20.56 -13.38 -16.79
N THR A 588 -20.12 -12.78 -17.90
CA THR A 588 -20.86 -11.71 -18.58
C THR A 588 -20.68 -11.79 -20.10
N THR A 589 -21.21 -10.82 -20.83
CA THR A 589 -20.94 -10.60 -22.25
C THR A 589 -20.90 -9.11 -22.52
N GLN A 590 -20.02 -8.67 -23.42
CA GLN A 590 -20.07 -7.31 -23.96
C GLN A 590 -21.00 -7.30 -25.16
N TYR A 591 -22.15 -6.64 -25.00
CA TYR A 591 -23.07 -6.30 -26.09
C TYR A 591 -22.54 -5.07 -26.82
N ILE A 592 -22.35 -5.18 -28.14
CA ILE A 592 -21.99 -4.06 -29.01
C ILE A 592 -23.08 -3.89 -30.06
N LYS A 593 -23.73 -2.73 -30.06
CA LYS A 593 -24.78 -2.37 -31.00
C LYS A 593 -24.25 -2.05 -32.40
N GLU A 594 -25.18 -1.94 -33.35
CA GLU A 594 -24.98 -1.38 -34.70
C GLU A 594 -24.32 0.02 -34.67
N ASP A 595 -24.63 0.85 -33.67
CA ASP A 595 -24.05 2.19 -33.44
C ASP A 595 -22.67 2.18 -32.72
N GLY A 596 -22.10 0.99 -32.46
CA GLY A 596 -20.85 0.82 -31.73
C GLY A 596 -20.95 0.97 -30.21
N THR A 597 -22.12 1.27 -29.63
CA THR A 597 -22.31 1.37 -28.17
C THR A 597 -22.04 0.02 -27.52
N LYS A 598 -20.98 -0.04 -26.70
CA LYS A 598 -20.60 -1.18 -25.87
C LYS A 598 -21.31 -1.13 -24.52
N ARG A 599 -21.87 -2.26 -24.05
CA ARG A 599 -22.44 -2.42 -22.68
C ARG A 599 -22.20 -3.83 -22.16
N PHE A 600 -22.10 -4.00 -20.85
CA PHE A 600 -22.11 -5.31 -20.20
C PHE A 600 -23.50 -5.70 -19.70
N ALA A 601 -23.69 -6.96 -19.35
CA ALA A 601 -24.93 -7.40 -18.70
C ALA A 601 -25.08 -6.73 -17.32
N LYS A 602 -26.28 -6.23 -17.01
CA LYS A 602 -26.58 -5.70 -15.68
C LYS A 602 -26.28 -6.76 -14.61
N ASP A 603 -25.72 -6.32 -13.49
CA ASP A 603 -25.48 -7.11 -12.28
C ASP A 603 -24.51 -8.31 -12.43
N SER A 604 -23.62 -8.26 -13.43
CA SER A 604 -22.69 -9.34 -13.77
C SER A 604 -21.24 -9.01 -13.39
N ARG A 605 -20.39 -10.04 -13.28
CA ARG A 605 -18.95 -9.87 -13.06
C ARG A 605 -18.24 -9.60 -14.39
N LYS A 606 -17.57 -8.45 -14.49
CA LYS A 606 -16.61 -8.08 -15.55
C LYS A 606 -15.16 -8.30 -15.12
N GLU A 607 -14.85 -7.99 -13.87
CA GLU A 607 -13.48 -7.93 -13.34
C GLU A 607 -12.81 -9.31 -13.32
N GLY A 608 -11.60 -9.38 -13.89
CA GLY A 608 -10.87 -10.63 -14.11
C GLY A 608 -11.48 -11.53 -15.18
N CYS A 609 -12.48 -11.06 -15.92
CA CYS A 609 -13.07 -11.75 -17.06
C CYS A 609 -12.62 -11.07 -18.36
N PHE A 610 -12.39 -11.86 -19.41
CA PHE A 610 -11.81 -11.43 -20.68
C PHE A 610 -12.47 -12.14 -21.87
N HIS A 611 -12.16 -11.70 -23.09
CA HIS A 611 -12.55 -12.40 -24.31
C HIS A 611 -11.33 -12.85 -25.10
N VAL A 612 -11.26 -14.13 -25.46
CA VAL A 612 -10.17 -14.69 -26.28
C VAL A 612 -10.57 -14.66 -27.75
N VAL A 613 -9.92 -13.80 -28.52
CA VAL A 613 -10.13 -13.71 -29.96
C VAL A 613 -9.47 -14.93 -30.61
N GLY A 614 -10.29 -15.83 -31.19
CA GLY A 614 -9.84 -17.13 -31.70
C GLY A 614 -10.14 -18.32 -30.79
N GLY A 615 -10.66 -18.11 -29.57
CA GLY A 615 -11.07 -19.17 -28.66
C GLY A 615 -10.00 -19.64 -27.66
N MET A 616 -10.47 -20.09 -26.48
CA MET A 616 -9.63 -20.42 -25.31
C MET A 616 -8.67 -21.60 -25.56
N ASP A 617 -9.13 -22.62 -26.30
CA ASP A 617 -8.35 -23.84 -26.54
C ASP A 617 -7.12 -23.58 -27.44
N GLU A 618 -7.20 -22.58 -28.32
CA GLU A 618 -6.07 -22.16 -29.15
C GLU A 618 -5.11 -21.24 -28.38
N LEU A 619 -5.60 -20.45 -27.41
CA LEU A 619 -4.73 -19.61 -26.56
C LEU A 619 -3.78 -20.45 -25.70
N ALA A 620 -4.20 -21.64 -25.27
CA ALA A 620 -3.33 -22.58 -24.56
C ALA A 620 -2.12 -23.04 -25.41
N LYS A 621 -2.25 -22.99 -26.75
CA LYS A 621 -1.22 -23.36 -27.74
C LYS A 621 -0.41 -22.16 -28.24
N ALA A 622 -0.81 -20.93 -27.90
CA ALA A 622 -0.15 -19.72 -28.37
C ALA A 622 1.29 -19.62 -27.80
N PRO A 623 2.27 -19.10 -28.57
CA PRO A 623 3.66 -18.97 -28.10
C PRO A 623 3.86 -17.81 -27.11
N ALA A 624 2.90 -16.90 -27.01
CA ALA A 624 2.87 -15.78 -26.08
C ALA A 624 1.41 -15.41 -25.73
N ILE A 625 1.20 -14.80 -24.57
CA ILE A 625 -0.10 -14.23 -24.18
C ILE A 625 -0.11 -12.75 -24.52
N VAL A 626 -0.78 -12.37 -25.62
CA VAL A 626 -0.89 -10.96 -26.06
C VAL A 626 -2.26 -10.40 -25.69
N ILE A 627 -2.27 -9.37 -24.85
CA ILE A 627 -3.48 -8.79 -24.25
C ILE A 627 -3.63 -7.34 -24.72
N GLY A 628 -4.72 -7.05 -25.43
CA GLY A 628 -5.12 -5.69 -25.81
C GLY A 628 -6.23 -5.15 -24.90
N GLU A 629 -6.31 -3.82 -24.78
CA GLU A 629 -7.40 -3.15 -24.05
C GLU A 629 -8.77 -3.46 -24.66
N GLY A 630 -9.04 -3.03 -25.90
CA GLY A 630 -10.30 -3.27 -26.58
C GLY A 630 -10.35 -4.54 -27.45
N TYR A 631 -11.56 -5.04 -27.72
CA TYR A 631 -11.76 -6.13 -28.71
C TYR A 631 -11.25 -5.77 -30.11
N ALA A 632 -11.37 -4.50 -30.52
CA ALA A 632 -10.83 -4.02 -31.80
C ALA A 632 -9.30 -4.14 -31.83
N THR A 633 -8.64 -3.59 -30.81
CA THR A 633 -7.19 -3.73 -30.55
C THR A 633 -6.76 -5.20 -30.58
N ALA A 634 -7.41 -6.07 -29.80
CA ALA A 634 -7.10 -7.51 -29.77
C ALA A 634 -7.33 -8.22 -31.13
N ALA A 635 -8.44 -7.95 -31.81
CA ALA A 635 -8.74 -8.54 -33.11
C ALA A 635 -7.77 -8.07 -34.21
N GLN A 636 -7.27 -6.84 -34.13
CA GLN A 636 -6.25 -6.34 -35.04
C GLN A 636 -4.88 -6.97 -34.75
N LEU A 637 -4.50 -7.10 -33.48
CA LEU A 637 -3.28 -7.81 -33.07
C LEU A 637 -3.31 -9.28 -33.50
N LYS A 638 -4.47 -9.96 -33.44
CA LYS A 638 -4.62 -11.34 -33.95
C LYS A 638 -4.42 -11.44 -35.47
N GLN A 639 -4.95 -10.49 -36.23
CA GLN A 639 -4.76 -10.47 -37.68
C GLN A 639 -3.27 -10.31 -38.03
N SER A 640 -2.56 -9.48 -37.28
CA SER A 640 -1.12 -9.29 -37.43
C SER A 640 -0.31 -10.53 -37.04
N LEU A 641 -0.56 -11.10 -35.86
CA LEU A 641 0.23 -12.20 -35.27
C LEU A 641 -0.14 -13.60 -35.76
N GLY A 642 -1.33 -13.79 -36.34
CA GLY A 642 -1.86 -15.09 -36.77
C GLY A 642 -2.41 -15.97 -35.62
N PHE A 643 -1.85 -15.87 -34.41
CA PHE A 643 -2.27 -16.64 -33.23
C PHE A 643 -3.26 -15.88 -32.31
N PRO A 644 -3.96 -16.55 -31.37
CA PRO A 644 -4.98 -15.93 -30.53
C PRO A 644 -4.49 -14.81 -29.62
N THR A 645 -5.36 -13.84 -29.37
CA THR A 645 -5.10 -12.68 -28.51
C THR A 645 -6.25 -12.49 -27.52
N VAL A 646 -6.04 -11.67 -26.50
CA VAL A 646 -7.01 -11.44 -25.43
C VAL A 646 -7.46 -9.99 -25.41
N SER A 647 -8.77 -9.77 -25.27
CA SER A 647 -9.39 -8.48 -24.99
C SER A 647 -9.72 -8.38 -23.51
N ALA A 648 -9.08 -7.45 -22.79
CA ALA A 648 -9.43 -7.10 -21.41
C ALA A 648 -10.70 -6.24 -21.32
N PHE A 649 -11.22 -5.77 -22.46
CA PHE A 649 -12.36 -4.86 -22.66
C PHE A 649 -12.15 -3.39 -22.26
N ASP A 650 -11.35 -3.12 -21.22
CA ASP A 650 -10.96 -1.77 -20.77
C ASP A 650 -9.69 -1.82 -19.91
N SER A 651 -8.96 -0.69 -19.88
CA SER A 651 -7.69 -0.50 -19.15
C SER A 651 -7.77 -0.84 -17.68
N GLY A 652 -8.91 -0.55 -17.04
CA GLY A 652 -9.17 -0.88 -15.64
C GLY A 652 -9.23 -2.38 -15.33
N ASN A 653 -9.26 -3.24 -16.34
CA ASN A 653 -9.30 -4.70 -16.22
C ASN A 653 -7.99 -5.38 -16.68
N LEU A 654 -7.06 -4.65 -17.33
CA LEU A 654 -5.81 -5.20 -17.88
C LEU A 654 -4.99 -5.98 -16.85
N ALA A 655 -4.76 -5.40 -15.66
CA ALA A 655 -3.95 -6.01 -14.61
C ALA A 655 -4.53 -7.34 -14.12
N ALA A 656 -5.83 -7.38 -13.79
CA ALA A 656 -6.50 -8.59 -13.31
C ALA A 656 -6.50 -9.72 -14.37
N VAL A 657 -6.68 -9.37 -15.65
CA VAL A 657 -6.64 -10.32 -16.77
C VAL A 657 -5.20 -10.83 -17.02
N ALA A 658 -4.21 -9.94 -16.97
CA ALA A 658 -2.80 -10.30 -17.14
C ALA A 658 -2.32 -11.24 -16.03
N GLN A 659 -2.58 -10.91 -14.77
CA GLN A 659 -2.18 -11.74 -13.62
C GLN A 659 -2.83 -13.12 -13.65
N ALA A 660 -4.13 -13.20 -13.93
CA ALA A 660 -4.84 -14.48 -14.02
C ALA A 660 -4.28 -15.37 -15.15
N LEU A 661 -4.06 -14.80 -16.34
CA LEU A 661 -3.50 -15.56 -17.47
C LEU A 661 -2.04 -15.97 -17.26
N HIS A 662 -1.21 -15.10 -16.67
CA HIS A 662 0.16 -15.44 -16.31
C HIS A 662 0.21 -16.56 -15.26
N GLN A 663 -0.68 -16.54 -14.26
CA GLN A 663 -0.77 -17.62 -13.26
C GLN A 663 -1.20 -18.97 -13.88
N LYS A 664 -2.03 -18.97 -14.94
CA LYS A 664 -2.43 -20.19 -15.65
C LYS A 664 -1.40 -20.65 -16.70
N PHE A 665 -0.65 -19.73 -17.28
CA PHE A 665 0.36 -19.99 -18.30
C PHE A 665 1.71 -19.34 -17.94
N PRO A 666 2.34 -19.76 -16.83
CA PRO A 666 3.63 -19.19 -16.39
C PRO A 666 4.78 -19.54 -17.35
N ASP A 667 4.55 -20.54 -18.21
CA ASP A 667 5.43 -20.95 -19.30
C ASP A 667 5.50 -19.95 -20.46
N LYS A 668 4.53 -19.02 -20.58
CA LYS A 668 4.39 -18.11 -21.73
C LYS A 668 4.73 -16.67 -21.36
N PRO A 669 5.49 -15.95 -22.21
CA PRO A 669 5.72 -14.54 -22.01
C PRO A 669 4.44 -13.74 -22.27
N VAL A 670 4.22 -12.69 -21.49
CA VAL A 670 3.03 -11.83 -21.58
C VAL A 670 3.41 -10.50 -22.26
N VAL A 671 2.57 -10.04 -23.18
CA VAL A 671 2.71 -8.74 -23.85
C VAL A 671 1.41 -7.96 -23.70
N ILE A 672 1.49 -6.75 -23.17
CA ILE A 672 0.34 -5.86 -22.96
C ILE A 672 0.37 -4.76 -24.01
N ALA A 673 -0.67 -4.71 -24.84
CA ALA A 673 -0.89 -3.69 -25.85
C ALA A 673 -1.90 -2.65 -25.31
N GLY A 674 -1.38 -1.49 -24.92
CA GLY A 674 -2.18 -0.36 -24.42
C GLY A 674 -2.50 0.66 -25.51
N ASP A 675 -3.59 1.40 -25.32
CA ASP A 675 -3.97 2.51 -26.18
C ASP A 675 -3.29 3.82 -25.68
N ASP A 676 -2.72 4.64 -26.57
CA ASP A 676 -1.90 5.83 -26.23
C ASP A 676 -2.74 7.13 -26.25
N ASP A 677 -3.58 7.30 -25.23
CA ASP A 677 -4.54 8.40 -25.09
C ASP A 677 -3.92 9.77 -24.75
N ARG A 678 -2.94 10.24 -25.55
CA ARG A 678 -2.26 11.54 -25.34
C ARG A 678 -3.21 12.75 -25.29
N HIS A 679 -4.37 12.65 -25.94
CA HIS A 679 -5.40 13.69 -25.88
C HIS A 679 -6.04 13.79 -24.47
N LEU A 680 -6.07 12.71 -23.69
CA LEU A 680 -6.49 12.73 -22.28
C LEU A 680 -5.39 13.27 -21.37
N GLU A 681 -4.12 13.07 -21.74
CA GLU A 681 -2.97 13.63 -21.01
C GLU A 681 -3.04 15.17 -20.97
N LEU A 682 -3.31 15.81 -22.11
CA LEU A 682 -3.49 17.27 -22.22
C LEU A 682 -4.78 17.79 -21.55
N THR A 683 -5.88 17.03 -21.60
CA THR A 683 -7.21 17.51 -21.20
C THR A 683 -7.62 17.12 -19.78
N GLN A 684 -7.01 16.08 -19.21
CA GLN A 684 -7.32 15.52 -17.89
C GLN A 684 -6.07 15.35 -16.99
N GLY A 685 -4.86 15.47 -17.54
CA GLY A 685 -3.60 15.35 -16.80
C GLY A 685 -3.10 13.91 -16.64
N ALA A 686 -3.73 12.94 -17.32
CA ALA A 686 -3.35 11.53 -17.25
C ALA A 686 -3.70 10.78 -18.54
N ASN A 687 -2.95 9.73 -18.83
CA ASN A 687 -3.16 8.79 -19.95
C ASN A 687 -3.48 7.39 -19.36
N PRO A 688 -4.77 7.04 -19.17
CA PRO A 688 -5.16 5.81 -18.47
C PRO A 688 -4.76 4.54 -19.20
N GLY A 689 -4.93 4.47 -20.53
CA GLY A 689 -4.56 3.31 -21.34
C GLY A 689 -3.08 2.96 -21.18
N ARG A 690 -2.19 3.92 -21.43
CA ARG A 690 -0.74 3.76 -21.27
C ARG A 690 -0.31 3.42 -19.85
N SER A 691 -0.84 4.11 -18.84
CA SER A 691 -0.45 3.89 -17.44
C SER A 691 -0.92 2.54 -16.90
N LYS A 692 -2.15 2.12 -17.21
CA LYS A 692 -2.69 0.80 -16.82
C LYS A 692 -2.06 -0.35 -17.60
N ALA A 693 -1.70 -0.15 -18.87
CA ALA A 693 -0.94 -1.13 -19.63
C ALA A 693 0.48 -1.33 -19.08
N ALA A 694 1.16 -0.24 -18.69
CA ALA A 694 2.48 -0.32 -18.04
C ALA A 694 2.42 -1.05 -16.69
N GLU A 695 1.44 -0.71 -15.85
CA GLU A 695 1.18 -1.39 -14.58
C GLU A 695 0.89 -2.89 -14.77
N ALA A 696 0.00 -3.25 -15.70
CA ALA A 696 -0.33 -4.63 -16.00
C ALA A 696 0.86 -5.44 -16.54
N ALA A 697 1.76 -4.81 -17.31
CA ALA A 697 2.99 -5.45 -17.78
C ALA A 697 3.97 -5.70 -16.63
N ASN A 698 4.23 -4.69 -15.79
CA ASN A 698 5.14 -4.80 -14.65
C ASN A 698 4.69 -5.89 -13.65
N LEU A 699 3.38 -5.99 -13.38
CA LEU A 699 2.79 -6.97 -12.46
C LEU A 699 2.97 -8.44 -12.86
N VAL A 700 3.44 -8.74 -14.08
CA VAL A 700 3.65 -10.10 -14.59
C VAL A 700 5.03 -10.29 -15.25
N GLY A 701 5.96 -9.34 -15.09
CA GLY A 701 7.24 -9.34 -15.81
C GLY A 701 7.11 -9.24 -17.34
N GLY A 702 5.94 -8.82 -17.82
CA GLY A 702 5.58 -8.79 -19.24
C GLY A 702 6.10 -7.55 -19.97
N LYS A 703 5.94 -7.54 -21.30
CA LYS A 703 6.38 -6.43 -22.14
C LYS A 703 5.24 -5.47 -22.48
N LEU A 704 5.43 -4.18 -22.19
CA LEU A 704 4.55 -3.12 -22.71
C LEU A 704 4.78 -2.90 -24.21
N MET A 705 3.67 -2.76 -24.94
CA MET A 705 3.60 -2.36 -26.35
C MET A 705 2.61 -1.18 -26.47
N MET A 706 3.00 -0.11 -27.16
CA MET A 706 2.15 1.05 -27.47
C MET A 706 2.18 1.31 -28.98
N PRO A 707 1.09 1.80 -29.61
CA PRO A 707 1.07 2.08 -31.03
C PRO A 707 1.94 3.30 -31.38
N ILE A 708 2.84 3.14 -32.36
CA ILE A 708 3.66 4.23 -32.90
C ILE A 708 3.01 4.69 -34.20
N PHE A 709 2.50 5.93 -34.19
CA PHE A 709 1.85 6.60 -35.32
C PHE A 709 2.87 7.40 -36.15
N ALA A 710 2.45 7.90 -37.32
CA ALA A 710 3.30 8.77 -38.13
C ALA A 710 3.49 10.16 -37.47
N PRO A 711 4.57 10.90 -37.80
CA PRO A 711 4.80 12.24 -37.26
C PRO A 711 3.61 13.18 -37.48
N GLY A 712 3.10 13.77 -36.39
CA GLY A 712 1.96 14.70 -36.43
C GLY A 712 0.57 14.05 -36.31
N GLU A 713 0.43 12.71 -36.32
CA GLU A 713 -0.88 12.07 -36.18
C GLU A 713 -1.41 12.10 -34.74
N ASN A 714 -0.63 11.56 -33.79
CA ASN A 714 -1.03 11.44 -32.37
C ASN A 714 -0.44 12.52 -31.45
N SER A 715 0.22 13.54 -32.01
CA SER A 715 1.03 14.51 -31.26
C SER A 715 0.52 15.92 -31.48
N TYR A 716 0.59 16.75 -30.44
CA TYR A 716 0.10 18.13 -30.48
C TYR A 716 1.05 19.04 -31.28
N PRO A 717 0.56 19.98 -32.11
CA PRO A 717 1.40 20.92 -32.85
C PRO A 717 2.23 21.81 -31.90
N ALA A 718 3.52 21.98 -32.21
CA ALA A 718 4.46 22.70 -31.34
C ALA A 718 4.40 24.24 -31.50
N ASP A 719 3.69 24.70 -32.52
CA ASP A 719 3.37 26.09 -32.87
C ASP A 719 2.08 26.60 -32.23
N LEU A 720 1.19 25.70 -31.77
CA LEU A 720 -0.02 26.06 -31.03
C LEU A 720 0.25 26.22 -29.53
N ALA A 721 -0.49 27.14 -28.89
CA ALA A 721 -0.42 27.33 -27.44
C ALA A 721 -0.84 26.05 -26.68
N THR A 722 -0.02 25.64 -25.71
CA THR A 722 -0.18 24.37 -24.98
C THR A 722 -1.47 24.32 -24.18
N ILE A 723 -2.26 23.26 -24.38
CA ILE A 723 -3.49 23.00 -23.61
C ILE A 723 -3.11 22.37 -22.27
N THR A 724 -3.69 22.90 -21.19
CA THR A 724 -3.62 22.29 -19.85
C THR A 724 -5.00 21.76 -19.41
N PRO A 725 -5.05 20.83 -18.45
CA PRO A 725 -6.32 20.31 -17.93
C PRO A 725 -7.22 21.39 -17.30
N ASP A 726 -6.63 22.48 -16.76
CA ASP A 726 -7.38 23.61 -16.21
C ASP A 726 -7.97 24.50 -17.32
N LEU A 727 -7.19 24.83 -18.36
CA LEU A 727 -7.69 25.55 -19.55
C LEU A 727 -8.80 24.77 -20.26
N TYR A 728 -8.66 23.44 -20.36
CA TYR A 728 -9.68 22.58 -20.94
C TYR A 728 -10.95 22.54 -20.07
N ARG A 729 -10.83 22.40 -18.75
CA ARG A 729 -11.96 22.48 -17.81
C ARG A 729 -12.65 23.85 -17.85
N GLU A 730 -11.92 24.94 -18.01
CA GLU A 730 -12.53 26.26 -18.15
C GLU A 730 -13.17 26.47 -19.53
N HIS A 731 -12.60 25.96 -20.62
CA HIS A 731 -13.28 25.95 -21.92
C HIS A 731 -14.57 25.13 -21.85
N GLN A 732 -14.61 23.97 -21.18
CA GLN A 732 -15.87 23.23 -20.95
C GLN A 732 -16.91 24.02 -20.14
N ARG A 733 -16.47 24.92 -19.24
CA ARG A 733 -17.35 25.79 -18.43
C ARG A 733 -17.85 27.03 -19.18
N THR A 734 -17.07 27.57 -20.11
CA THR A 734 -17.27 28.91 -20.71
C THR A 734 -17.55 28.89 -22.22
N GLY A 735 -17.15 27.81 -22.91
CA GLY A 735 -17.18 27.68 -24.37
C GLY A 735 -16.20 28.58 -25.13
N LYS A 736 -15.24 29.23 -24.46
CA LYS A 736 -14.46 30.35 -25.06
C LYS A 736 -12.96 30.43 -24.74
N VAL A 737 -12.40 29.54 -23.90
CA VAL A 737 -10.99 29.64 -23.49
C VAL A 737 -10.01 29.07 -24.53
N LEU A 738 -10.31 27.89 -25.06
CA LEU A 738 -9.58 27.33 -26.22
C LEU A 738 -10.16 27.81 -27.55
N ASP A 739 -9.29 27.97 -28.56
CA ASP A 739 -9.64 28.33 -29.94
C ASP A 739 -9.92 27.11 -30.85
N ASP A 740 -10.36 27.37 -32.09
CA ASP A 740 -10.75 26.35 -33.07
C ASP A 740 -9.57 25.49 -33.56
N GLU A 741 -8.34 26.01 -33.57
CA GLU A 741 -7.14 25.27 -34.01
C GLU A 741 -6.66 24.32 -32.91
N GLN A 742 -6.66 24.78 -31.65
CA GLN A 742 -6.44 23.96 -30.46
C GLN A 742 -7.46 22.82 -30.36
N LEU A 743 -8.74 23.11 -30.63
CA LEU A 743 -9.82 22.11 -30.66
C LEU A 743 -9.69 21.14 -31.84
N ALA A 744 -9.25 21.61 -33.01
CA ALA A 744 -8.96 20.76 -34.16
C ALA A 744 -7.80 19.80 -33.88
N ALA A 745 -6.72 20.27 -33.26
CA ALA A 745 -5.59 19.44 -32.84
C ALA A 745 -5.99 18.34 -31.85
N LEU A 746 -6.79 18.66 -30.81
CA LEU A 746 -7.34 17.63 -29.91
C LEU A 746 -8.24 16.62 -30.64
N LYS A 747 -9.04 17.08 -31.60
CA LYS A 747 -9.91 16.22 -32.43
C LYS A 747 -9.09 15.34 -33.40
N GLN A 748 -7.92 15.79 -33.85
CA GLN A 748 -6.96 15.00 -34.62
C GLN A 748 -6.34 13.92 -33.73
N MET A 749 -5.70 14.28 -32.61
CA MET A 749 -5.08 13.32 -31.69
C MET A 749 -6.04 12.23 -31.21
N LYS A 750 -7.31 12.58 -30.97
CA LYS A 750 -8.38 11.64 -30.58
C LYS A 750 -8.74 10.60 -31.65
N GLN A 751 -8.26 10.74 -32.88
CA GLN A 751 -8.42 9.74 -33.94
C GLN A 751 -7.28 8.72 -34.00
N PHE A 752 -6.21 8.89 -33.23
CA PHE A 752 -4.99 8.08 -33.28
C PHE A 752 -4.59 7.62 -31.87
N THR A 753 -5.35 6.67 -31.31
CA THR A 753 -5.15 6.19 -29.93
C THR A 753 -4.84 4.69 -29.84
N ASP A 754 -5.59 3.84 -30.54
CA ASP A 754 -5.48 2.37 -30.46
C ASP A 754 -4.72 1.74 -31.67
N PHE A 755 -4.30 0.47 -31.54
CA PHE A 755 -3.65 -0.27 -32.65
C PHE A 755 -4.58 -0.50 -33.86
N ASN A 756 -5.89 -0.39 -33.68
CA ASN A 756 -6.86 -0.50 -34.78
C ASN A 756 -6.87 0.78 -35.63
N ASP A 757 -6.69 1.93 -34.99
CA ASP A 757 -6.55 3.25 -35.62
C ASP A 757 -5.20 3.37 -36.34
N LEU A 758 -4.13 2.79 -35.78
CA LEU A 758 -2.86 2.60 -36.48
C LEU A 758 -3.03 1.80 -37.78
N ALA A 759 -3.80 0.70 -37.74
CA ALA A 759 -4.03 -0.13 -38.92
C ALA A 759 -4.94 0.50 -39.99
N ASN A 760 -5.93 1.30 -39.59
CA ASN A 760 -7.04 1.75 -40.47
C ASN A 760 -7.07 3.26 -40.78
N LYS A 761 -6.31 4.10 -40.07
CA LYS A 761 -6.31 5.56 -40.23
C LYS A 761 -4.92 6.17 -40.45
N SER A 762 -3.89 5.59 -39.83
CA SER A 762 -2.52 6.09 -39.96
C SER A 762 -2.00 5.92 -41.39
N ALA A 763 -1.15 6.85 -41.83
CA ALA A 763 -0.36 6.72 -43.05
C ALA A 763 0.57 5.49 -43.03
N LEU A 764 0.82 4.87 -41.87
CA LEU A 764 1.57 3.62 -41.74
C LEU A 764 0.73 2.37 -42.05
N GLY A 765 -0.60 2.43 -41.87
CA GLY A 765 -1.56 1.37 -42.20
C GLY A 765 -1.29 -0.01 -41.59
N SER A 766 -1.78 -1.05 -42.25
CA SER A 766 -1.63 -2.46 -41.86
C SER A 766 -0.18 -2.94 -41.83
N GLU A 767 0.68 -2.45 -42.74
CA GLU A 767 2.11 -2.75 -42.69
C GLU A 767 2.80 -2.11 -41.47
N GLY A 768 2.35 -0.92 -41.06
CA GLY A 768 2.86 -0.21 -39.89
C GLY A 768 2.68 -1.00 -38.60
N ILE A 769 1.48 -1.56 -38.40
CA ILE A 769 1.23 -2.45 -37.25
C ILE A 769 2.01 -3.77 -37.38
N ASP A 770 2.05 -4.43 -38.54
CA ASP A 770 2.78 -5.69 -38.70
C ASP A 770 4.27 -5.56 -38.35
N ARG A 771 4.92 -4.49 -38.82
CA ARG A 771 6.34 -4.20 -38.52
C ARG A 771 6.59 -3.95 -37.03
N GLN A 772 5.64 -3.32 -36.32
CA GLN A 772 5.76 -3.02 -34.88
C GLN A 772 5.46 -4.25 -34.01
N VAL A 773 4.33 -4.90 -34.28
CA VAL A 773 3.76 -5.97 -33.44
C VAL A 773 4.55 -7.26 -33.57
N ARG A 774 4.84 -7.71 -34.81
CA ARG A 774 5.58 -8.96 -35.02
C ARG A 774 7.00 -8.87 -34.46
N SER A 775 7.75 -7.83 -34.83
CA SER A 775 9.12 -7.60 -34.38
C SER A 775 9.25 -7.62 -32.85
N LEU A 776 8.35 -6.93 -32.13
CA LEU A 776 8.38 -6.91 -30.66
C LEU A 776 7.99 -8.26 -30.05
N VAL A 777 6.94 -8.91 -30.56
CA VAL A 777 6.44 -10.18 -30.01
C VAL A 777 7.39 -11.35 -30.32
N GLU A 778 7.95 -11.42 -31.52
CA GLU A 778 9.00 -12.39 -31.91
C GLU A 778 10.26 -12.20 -31.06
N SER A 779 10.69 -10.95 -30.80
CA SER A 779 11.82 -10.65 -29.90
C SER A 779 11.55 -11.09 -28.45
N VAL A 780 10.32 -10.92 -27.96
CA VAL A 780 9.90 -11.37 -26.63
C VAL A 780 9.88 -12.91 -26.54
N ILE A 781 9.29 -13.59 -27.54
CA ILE A 781 9.25 -15.06 -27.59
C ILE A 781 10.68 -15.64 -27.64
N GLY A 782 11.54 -15.12 -28.53
CA GLY A 782 12.91 -15.61 -28.67
C GLY A 782 13.76 -15.43 -27.40
N LYS A 783 13.61 -14.30 -26.70
CA LYS A 783 14.28 -14.07 -25.41
C LYS A 783 13.79 -15.02 -24.32
N HIS A 784 12.48 -15.23 -24.24
CA HIS A 784 11.88 -16.13 -23.25
C HIS A 784 12.26 -17.59 -23.48
N GLN A 785 12.30 -18.03 -24.75
CA GLN A 785 12.79 -19.36 -25.12
C GLN A 785 14.28 -19.53 -24.79
N ALA A 786 15.11 -18.50 -25.02
CA ALA A 786 16.51 -18.52 -24.63
C ALA A 786 16.68 -18.67 -23.10
N SER A 787 15.97 -17.88 -22.29
CA SER A 787 16.05 -17.98 -20.82
C SER A 787 15.57 -19.33 -20.28
N LEU A 788 14.50 -19.90 -20.86
CA LEU A 788 14.04 -21.24 -20.51
C LEU A 788 15.09 -22.32 -20.87
N SER A 789 15.78 -22.18 -21.99
CA SER A 789 16.83 -23.14 -22.41
C SER A 789 18.06 -23.08 -21.51
N VAL A 790 18.42 -21.90 -21.00
CA VAL A 790 19.51 -21.72 -20.01
C VAL A 790 19.12 -22.37 -18.67
N GLN A 791 17.92 -22.06 -18.15
CA GLN A 791 17.43 -22.66 -16.89
C GLN A 791 17.36 -24.20 -16.95
N GLN A 792 17.02 -24.77 -18.11
CA GLN A 792 17.03 -26.22 -18.29
C GLN A 792 18.46 -26.79 -18.34
N GLN A 793 19.43 -26.09 -18.93
CA GLN A 793 20.83 -26.50 -18.89
C GLN A 793 21.42 -26.42 -17.48
N GLU A 794 21.10 -25.36 -16.74
CA GLU A 794 21.49 -25.18 -15.33
C GLU A 794 20.94 -26.32 -14.46
N GLN A 795 19.63 -26.62 -14.53
CA GLN A 795 19.03 -27.73 -13.77
C GLN A 795 19.60 -29.11 -14.13
N VAL A 796 19.90 -29.37 -15.41
CA VAL A 796 20.57 -30.62 -15.82
C VAL A 796 22.00 -30.68 -15.29
N GLN A 797 22.71 -29.56 -15.26
CA GLN A 797 24.07 -29.47 -14.73
C GLN A 797 24.10 -29.61 -13.19
N GLU A 798 23.11 -29.09 -12.47
CA GLU A 798 22.93 -29.31 -11.04
C GLU A 798 22.64 -30.79 -10.74
N GLN A 799 21.69 -31.42 -11.44
CA GLN A 799 21.39 -32.84 -11.27
C GLN A 799 22.60 -33.74 -11.56
N GLN A 800 23.39 -33.42 -12.60
CA GLN A 800 24.64 -34.15 -12.87
C GLN A 800 25.67 -33.94 -11.75
N GLN A 801 25.80 -32.73 -11.18
CA GLN A 801 26.68 -32.50 -10.03
C GLN A 801 26.21 -33.23 -8.76
N GLU A 802 24.91 -33.39 -8.53
CA GLU A 802 24.39 -34.20 -7.43
C GLU A 802 24.67 -35.70 -7.63
N LEU A 803 24.51 -36.22 -8.85
CA LEU A 803 24.87 -37.59 -9.21
C LEU A 803 26.37 -37.85 -9.01
N ASP A 804 27.24 -36.99 -9.56
CA ASP A 804 28.70 -37.05 -9.40
C ASP A 804 29.13 -36.98 -7.92
N ARG A 805 28.41 -36.22 -7.07
CA ARG A 805 28.63 -36.19 -5.62
C ARG A 805 28.17 -37.50 -4.96
N GLY A 806 27.02 -38.04 -5.36
CA GLY A 806 26.50 -39.32 -4.88
C GLY A 806 27.44 -40.49 -5.15
N GLU A 807 27.96 -40.60 -6.38
CA GLU A 807 28.93 -41.65 -6.73
C GLU A 807 30.23 -41.54 -5.93
N LYS A 808 30.77 -40.33 -5.74
CA LYS A 808 31.96 -40.09 -4.91
C LYS A 808 31.75 -40.49 -3.45
N VAL A 809 30.57 -40.23 -2.88
CA VAL A 809 30.21 -40.68 -1.53
C VAL A 809 30.13 -42.22 -1.45
N GLN A 810 29.61 -42.90 -2.47
CA GLN A 810 29.59 -44.37 -2.51
C GLN A 810 30.98 -45.01 -2.72
N GLN A 811 31.87 -44.38 -3.49
CA GLN A 811 33.25 -44.84 -3.62
C GLN A 811 33.98 -44.79 -2.26
N VAL A 812 33.93 -43.65 -1.56
CA VAL A 812 34.60 -43.48 -0.26
C VAL A 812 34.10 -44.47 0.81
N GLN A 813 32.82 -44.85 0.80
CA GLN A 813 32.30 -45.86 1.74
C GLN A 813 32.86 -47.27 1.47
N ASN A 814 33.06 -47.64 0.20
CA ASN A 814 33.53 -48.97 -0.20
C ASN A 814 35.02 -49.24 0.12
N GLU A 815 35.84 -48.21 0.29
CA GLU A 815 37.27 -48.36 0.60
C GLU A 815 37.58 -48.59 2.10
N THR A 816 36.57 -48.67 2.96
CA THR A 816 36.75 -48.83 4.42
C THR A 816 37.51 -50.13 4.79
N PRO A 817 38.72 -50.06 5.38
CA PRO A 817 39.56 -51.26 5.57
C PRO A 817 39.03 -52.25 6.61
N LYS A 818 38.93 -53.54 6.24
CA LYS A 818 38.54 -54.64 7.15
C LYS A 818 39.57 -54.82 8.28
N ARG A 819 39.32 -54.23 9.45
CA ARG A 819 40.17 -54.40 10.65
C ARG A 819 40.31 -55.88 11.03
N ARG A 820 41.56 -56.35 11.11
CA ARG A 820 41.93 -57.69 11.62
C ARG A 820 41.46 -57.86 13.06
N ARG A 821 40.82 -58.99 13.36
CA ARG A 821 40.77 -59.52 14.74
C ARG A 821 42.15 -60.07 15.09
N SER A 822 42.71 -59.58 16.20
CA SER A 822 43.93 -60.09 16.85
C SER A 822 43.62 -60.28 18.33
N ALA A 823 44.12 -61.34 18.95
CA ALA A 823 43.76 -61.73 20.32
C ALA A 823 44.99 -61.95 21.22
N LYS A 824 44.87 -61.49 22.47
CA LYS A 824 45.42 -62.02 23.75
C LYS A 824 44.99 -61.02 24.85
N VAL A 825 44.42 -61.43 25.99
CA VAL A 825 44.96 -62.25 27.10
C VAL A 825 46.06 -61.52 27.88
N ALA A 826 45.63 -60.81 28.92
CA ALA A 826 46.18 -60.81 30.27
C ALA A 826 45.08 -60.27 31.21
#